data_AF-A0A2K3NWN1-F1
#
_entry.id   AF-A0A2K3NWN1-F1
#
_cell.length_a   1.000
_cell.length_b   1.000
_cell.length_c   1.000
_cell.angle_alpha   90.00
_cell.angle_beta   90.00
_cell.angle_gamma   90.00
#
_symmetry.space_group_name_H-M   'P 1'
#
loop_
_entity.id
_entity.type
_entity.pdbx_description
1 polymer ?
#
loop_
_entity_poly.entity_id
_entity_poly.type
_entity_poly.pdbx_seq_one_letter_code
_entity_poly.pdbx_strand_id
1 'polypeptide(L)'
;VYSNTPADFDFKLESLAQSFPTLADLAEHLAASVDIVFPVIHGRFGEDGGIQELLEKYNVPFVGTGSSECCQAFDKYKASLELRKYGFVTVPSFLVQGYETNKSELSEWFRKHQLDPDVGKVVVKPTRGGSSIGVTVAYGVNDSIVKANEIMSEGIDDKVLIEIFLEGGCEFTAIVLDVGSSSDSCPVALLPTEGLRMLYEIVQVSVLVWFNGVRVELQFLGANDLKENDAIFNYRRKYLPTQQVAYHTPPRFPLDVIENIRKGASVLFKRLCLQDFARIDGWFLPDSGCKLSSSESEFGRSESGTIIFTDINMISGMEQTSFLFQQASKVGFSHTNILRSIVHHACLRFPNLASVSGISGLIPSRSKSSEVNKSFAPREGARKVFVIFGGDTSERQVSLMSGTNVWLNLLGFDDLEVTPCLLSSTSDYASSVDLGIKADDVWNRTVWSLPYSLVLRHTTEEVLDACIEAIEPNRAALTSHLRNKVMNDLMEGLKDQNWFTGFDIADELPKKFSLRQWIKLAKEVKATVFIAVHGGIGEDGTLQSLLDAEGVPYTGPGTLASNVCMDKVATSVAIKHLTSSGVLTINKEVWTKDDLSNKPINDIWHDLTQKLQCETLCVKPAKDGCSTGVARLRCSNDLAIYIKALEERLLRIPPNSLSKAHGMIEMPNPPPELLIFEPFIETDEIIVSSNVKNETGHGFMWKGHSRWVEITVGVIGKRGSMHSLSPSVTVKETGDILSLEEKFQGGTGINLTPPPLSIM
;
A
#
# COMPACT_ATOMS: atom_id res chain seq x y z
N VAL A 1 3.57 -15.02 11.96
CA VAL A 1 3.51 -13.90 12.93
C VAL A 1 3.01 -12.68 12.17
N TYR A 2 1.87 -12.10 12.55
CA TYR A 2 1.41 -10.84 11.95
C TYR A 2 2.06 -9.68 12.71
N SER A 3 2.70 -8.76 11.99
CA SER A 3 3.34 -7.59 12.58
C SER A 3 3.16 -6.38 11.68
N ASN A 4 2.97 -5.21 12.28
CA ASN A 4 2.81 -3.97 11.51
C ASN A 4 4.17 -3.39 11.10
N THR A 5 5.23 -3.53 11.91
CA THR A 5 6.56 -2.96 11.60
C THR A 5 7.67 -3.99 11.83
N PRO A 6 8.87 -3.78 11.25
CA PRO A 6 10.05 -4.59 11.60
C PRO A 6 10.34 -4.60 13.10
N ALA A 7 10.18 -3.46 13.79
CA ALA A 7 10.37 -3.38 15.24
C ALA A 7 9.38 -4.25 16.03
N ASP A 8 8.10 -4.32 15.58
CA ASP A 8 7.10 -5.23 16.13
C ASP A 8 7.48 -6.71 15.87
N PHE A 9 8.09 -7.00 14.73
CA PHE A 9 8.62 -8.32 14.42
C PHE A 9 9.80 -8.69 15.34
N ASP A 10 10.80 -7.81 15.48
CA ASP A 10 11.98 -8.01 16.34
C ASP A 10 11.59 -8.28 17.80
N PHE A 11 10.63 -7.52 18.34
CA PHE A 11 10.09 -7.75 19.68
C PHE A 11 9.49 -9.16 19.84
N LYS A 12 8.71 -9.62 18.85
CA LYS A 12 8.05 -10.93 18.89
C LYS A 12 9.05 -12.09 18.74
N LEU A 13 10.14 -11.88 18.01
CA LEU A 13 11.14 -12.93 17.76
C LEU A 13 11.78 -13.46 19.05
N GLU A 14 12.09 -12.60 20.02
CA GLU A 14 12.74 -13.01 21.27
C GLU A 14 11.92 -14.04 22.07
N SER A 15 10.59 -13.96 22.01
CA SER A 15 9.69 -14.82 22.80
C SER A 15 9.03 -15.94 22.01
N LEU A 16 8.89 -15.79 20.69
CA LEU A 16 8.13 -16.71 19.84
C LEU A 16 8.99 -17.51 18.85
N ALA A 17 10.25 -17.13 18.65
CA ALA A 17 11.10 -17.75 17.64
C ALA A 17 12.38 -18.35 18.25
N GLN A 18 12.97 -19.28 17.50
CA GLN A 18 14.27 -19.85 17.78
C GLN A 18 15.25 -19.30 16.74
N SER A 19 16.31 -18.63 17.21
CA SER A 19 17.37 -18.14 16.32
C SER A 19 18.34 -19.25 15.92
N PHE A 20 18.88 -19.14 14.70
CA PHE A 20 20.05 -19.91 14.29
C PHE A 20 21.33 -19.17 14.74
N PRO A 21 22.31 -19.85 15.35
CA PRO A 21 23.52 -19.18 15.85
C PRO A 21 24.38 -18.60 14.73
N THR A 22 24.38 -19.24 13.55
CA THR A 22 25.10 -18.76 12.37
C THR A 22 24.29 -18.98 11.09
N LEU A 23 24.68 -18.28 10.02
CA LEU A 23 24.15 -18.53 8.67
C LEU A 23 24.47 -19.95 8.17
N ALA A 24 25.56 -20.56 8.65
CA ALA A 24 25.89 -21.95 8.33
C ALA A 24 24.85 -22.91 8.93
N ASP A 25 24.50 -22.72 10.20
CA ASP A 25 23.48 -23.56 10.87
C ASP A 25 22.10 -23.43 10.19
N LEU A 26 21.74 -22.21 9.76
CA LEU A 26 20.53 -21.99 8.97
C LEU A 26 20.59 -22.76 7.64
N ALA A 27 21.70 -22.64 6.90
CA ALA A 27 21.84 -23.30 5.60
C ALA A 27 21.84 -24.83 5.72
N GLU A 28 22.52 -25.39 6.72
CA GLU A 28 22.50 -26.83 7.02
C GLU A 28 21.09 -27.30 7.40
N HIS A 29 20.36 -26.51 8.20
CA HIS A 29 18.97 -26.81 8.52
C HIS A 29 18.10 -26.82 7.26
N LEU A 30 18.19 -25.79 6.42
CA LEU A 30 17.44 -25.70 5.17
C LEU A 30 17.76 -26.86 4.24
N ALA A 31 19.03 -27.22 4.07
CA ALA A 31 19.45 -28.36 3.26
C ALA A 31 18.84 -29.69 3.72
N ALA A 32 18.54 -29.82 5.01
CA ALA A 32 17.96 -31.02 5.59
C ALA A 32 16.42 -31.00 5.68
N SER A 33 15.79 -29.82 5.67
CA SER A 33 14.38 -29.66 6.04
C SER A 33 13.45 -29.19 4.93
N VAL A 34 13.97 -28.68 3.81
CA VAL A 34 13.16 -28.20 2.69
C VAL A 34 13.63 -28.73 1.35
N ASP A 35 12.70 -28.84 0.39
CA ASP A 35 13.01 -29.19 -0.99
C ASP A 35 13.56 -27.99 -1.77
N ILE A 36 12.97 -26.80 -1.55
CA ILE A 36 13.33 -25.55 -2.22
C ILE A 36 13.01 -24.35 -1.33
N VAL A 37 13.87 -23.33 -1.36
CA VAL A 37 13.69 -22.06 -0.67
C VAL A 37 13.11 -21.01 -1.63
N PHE A 38 12.15 -20.20 -1.19
CA PHE A 38 11.72 -19.01 -1.92
C PHE A 38 12.15 -17.76 -1.14
N PRO A 39 13.29 -17.13 -1.46
CA PRO A 39 13.73 -15.92 -0.80
C PRO A 39 12.81 -14.74 -1.13
N VAL A 40 12.27 -14.08 -0.10
CA VAL A 40 11.47 -12.85 -0.23
C VAL A 40 12.08 -11.79 0.69
N ILE A 41 13.33 -11.43 0.39
CA ILE A 41 14.12 -10.45 1.13
C ILE A 41 14.53 -9.36 0.15
N HIS A 42 14.10 -8.13 0.39
CA HIS A 42 14.43 -6.99 -0.47
C HIS A 42 15.69 -6.27 0.00
N GLY A 43 16.42 -5.65 -0.94
CA GLY A 43 17.63 -4.89 -0.67
C GLY A 43 18.88 -5.76 -0.49
N ARG A 44 19.84 -5.26 0.30
CA ARG A 44 21.12 -5.96 0.55
C ARG A 44 20.87 -7.31 1.22
N PHE A 45 21.79 -8.25 1.00
CA PHE A 45 21.69 -9.67 1.32
C PHE A 45 20.61 -10.45 0.55
N GLY A 46 19.49 -9.83 0.19
CA GLY A 46 18.40 -10.49 -0.53
C GLY A 46 18.51 -10.40 -2.06
N GLU A 47 18.84 -9.24 -2.60
CA GLU A 47 18.88 -8.96 -4.04
C GLU A 47 20.31 -8.76 -4.59
N ASP A 48 21.31 -8.66 -3.70
CA ASP A 48 22.72 -8.43 -4.06
C ASP A 48 23.54 -9.71 -4.26
N GLY A 49 22.91 -10.88 -4.12
CA GLY A 49 23.54 -12.19 -4.25
C GLY A 49 23.93 -12.85 -2.93
N GLY A 50 23.80 -12.17 -1.78
CA GLY A 50 24.27 -12.68 -0.49
C GLY A 50 23.60 -13.99 -0.03
N ILE A 51 22.26 -14.02 0.04
CA ILE A 51 21.52 -15.23 0.41
C ILE A 51 21.67 -16.32 -0.67
N GLN A 52 21.76 -15.93 -1.94
CA GLN A 52 21.94 -16.86 -3.05
C GLN A 52 23.29 -17.58 -2.94
N GLU A 53 24.38 -16.86 -2.67
CA GLU A 53 25.71 -17.47 -2.49
C GLU A 53 25.73 -18.45 -1.32
N LEU A 54 25.04 -18.12 -0.23
CA LEU A 54 24.88 -19.03 0.91
C LEU A 54 24.15 -20.32 0.51
N LEU A 55 23.03 -20.22 -0.22
CA LEU A 55 22.24 -21.37 -0.65
C LEU A 55 23.00 -22.22 -1.67
N GLU A 56 23.69 -21.59 -2.63
CA GLU A 56 24.55 -22.25 -3.62
C GLU A 56 25.67 -23.05 -2.94
N LYS A 57 26.33 -22.46 -1.94
CA LYS A 57 27.43 -23.11 -1.20
C LYS A 57 27.00 -24.40 -0.50
N TYR A 58 25.77 -24.45 0.01
CA TYR A 58 25.22 -25.63 0.70
C TYR A 58 24.36 -26.52 -0.21
N ASN A 59 24.34 -26.25 -1.52
CA ASN A 59 23.52 -26.96 -2.52
C ASN A 59 22.02 -26.98 -2.15
N VAL A 60 21.50 -25.90 -1.56
CA VAL A 60 20.08 -25.75 -1.25
C VAL A 60 19.38 -25.19 -2.49
N PRO A 61 18.42 -25.90 -3.10
CA PRO A 61 17.64 -25.36 -4.20
C PRO A 61 16.88 -24.11 -3.79
N PHE A 62 16.79 -23.12 -4.69
CA PHE A 62 16.04 -21.89 -4.41
C PHE A 62 15.41 -21.28 -5.66
N VAL A 63 14.35 -20.51 -5.46
CA VAL A 63 13.69 -19.69 -6.49
C VAL A 63 14.47 -18.39 -6.70
N GLY A 64 14.68 -18.03 -7.96
CA GLY A 64 15.30 -16.77 -8.39
C GLY A 64 16.67 -16.93 -9.02
N THR A 65 17.21 -15.79 -9.46
CA THR A 65 18.51 -15.63 -10.12
C THR A 65 19.69 -15.98 -9.19
N GLY A 66 20.78 -16.53 -9.77
CA GLY A 66 22.01 -16.89 -9.04
C GLY A 66 22.81 -15.71 -8.49
N SER A 67 23.76 -15.99 -7.59
CA SER A 67 24.49 -14.96 -6.84
C SER A 67 25.31 -14.00 -7.73
N SER A 68 25.99 -14.52 -8.75
CA SER A 68 26.83 -13.75 -9.67
C SER A 68 26.01 -12.74 -10.48
N GLU A 69 24.91 -13.20 -11.09
CA GLU A 69 24.00 -12.38 -11.88
C GLU A 69 23.28 -11.35 -11.01
N CYS A 70 22.84 -11.72 -9.80
CA CYS A 70 22.29 -10.79 -8.81
C CYS A 70 23.27 -9.66 -8.50
N CYS A 71 24.54 -9.98 -8.20
CA CYS A 71 25.58 -9.00 -7.90
C CYS A 71 25.85 -8.04 -9.08
N GLN A 72 25.77 -8.53 -10.31
CA GLN A 72 25.95 -7.72 -11.51
C GLN A 72 24.77 -6.77 -11.76
N ALA A 73 23.54 -7.27 -11.60
CA ALA A 73 22.35 -6.52 -11.95
C ALA A 73 21.84 -5.59 -10.82
N PHE A 74 22.15 -5.88 -9.56
CA PHE A 74 21.79 -5.02 -8.41
C PHE A 74 22.61 -3.72 -8.37
N ASP A 75 23.84 -3.73 -8.90
CA ASP A 75 24.68 -2.55 -9.05
C ASP A 75 24.26 -1.77 -10.32
N LYS A 76 23.55 -0.65 -10.13
CA LYS A 76 22.98 0.16 -11.22
C LYS A 76 24.03 0.63 -12.23
N TYR A 77 25.25 0.92 -11.76
CA TYR A 77 26.32 1.34 -12.65
C TYR A 77 26.79 0.17 -13.52
N LYS A 78 27.08 -0.99 -12.93
CA LYS A 78 27.45 -2.19 -13.70
C LYS A 78 26.34 -2.60 -14.66
N ALA A 79 25.09 -2.62 -14.20
CA ALA A 79 23.93 -2.92 -15.02
C ALA A 79 23.86 -2.00 -16.24
N SER A 80 23.99 -0.68 -16.06
CA SER A 80 24.00 0.28 -17.18
C SER A 80 25.14 0.06 -18.17
N LEU A 81 26.33 -0.35 -17.71
CA LEU A 81 27.44 -0.68 -18.60
C LEU A 81 27.12 -1.91 -19.46
N GLU A 82 26.51 -2.94 -18.88
CA GLU A 82 26.08 -4.13 -19.64
C GLU A 82 24.95 -3.80 -20.62
N LEU A 83 23.96 -3.03 -20.20
CA LEU A 83 22.88 -2.54 -21.08
C LEU A 83 23.46 -1.86 -22.33
N ARG A 84 24.44 -0.96 -22.14
CA ARG A 84 25.12 -0.27 -23.24
C ARG A 84 25.89 -1.22 -24.16
N LYS A 85 26.56 -2.25 -23.63
CA LYS A 85 27.24 -3.27 -24.45
C LYS A 85 26.27 -4.03 -25.34
N TYR A 86 25.04 -4.24 -24.89
CA TYR A 86 23.97 -4.85 -25.68
C TYR A 86 23.22 -3.86 -26.58
N GLY A 87 23.65 -2.60 -26.64
CA GLY A 87 23.09 -1.58 -27.51
C GLY A 87 21.80 -0.94 -26.97
N PHE A 88 21.49 -1.08 -25.68
CA PHE A 88 20.37 -0.36 -25.07
C PHE A 88 20.72 1.10 -24.82
N VAL A 89 19.75 1.99 -25.04
CA VAL A 89 19.83 3.37 -24.58
C VAL A 89 19.90 3.38 -23.05
N THR A 90 20.92 4.03 -22.50
CA THR A 90 21.11 4.20 -21.03
C THR A 90 21.12 5.67 -20.67
N VAL A 91 20.61 6.02 -19.48
CA VAL A 91 20.76 7.38 -18.95
C VAL A 91 22.25 7.71 -18.82
N PRO A 92 22.73 8.85 -19.35
CA PRO A 92 24.09 9.26 -19.12
C PRO A 92 24.32 9.44 -17.62
N SER A 93 25.41 8.86 -17.14
CA SER A 93 25.73 8.82 -15.73
C SER A 93 27.19 9.18 -15.45
N PHE A 94 27.46 9.65 -14.25
CA PHE A 94 28.79 9.89 -13.69
C PHE A 94 28.91 9.14 -12.37
N LEU A 95 29.96 8.32 -12.21
CA LEU A 95 30.21 7.55 -11.00
C LEU A 95 31.11 8.34 -10.05
N VAL A 96 30.68 8.48 -8.81
CA VAL A 96 31.47 9.00 -7.69
C VAL A 96 31.82 7.82 -6.78
N GLN A 97 33.11 7.63 -6.48
CA GLN A 97 33.58 6.55 -5.62
C GLN A 97 34.58 7.10 -4.59
N GLY A 98 34.28 6.90 -3.31
CA GLY A 98 35.08 7.45 -2.21
C GLY A 98 35.05 8.98 -2.12
N TYR A 99 35.86 9.56 -1.22
CA TYR A 99 35.93 11.02 -1.00
C TYR A 99 36.74 11.77 -2.07
N GLU A 100 37.29 11.08 -3.06
CA GLU A 100 38.04 11.68 -4.16
C GLU A 100 37.09 12.08 -5.31
N THR A 101 36.24 13.09 -5.08
CA THR A 101 35.40 13.61 -6.17
C THR A 101 36.15 14.68 -6.96
N ASN A 102 36.51 14.37 -8.21
CA ASN A 102 37.13 15.35 -9.11
C ASN A 102 36.06 16.33 -9.63
N LYS A 103 35.81 17.39 -8.87
CA LYS A 103 34.84 18.46 -9.19
C LYS A 103 35.00 19.00 -10.62
N SER A 104 36.23 19.03 -11.14
CA SER A 104 36.53 19.48 -12.50
C SER A 104 35.95 18.52 -13.56
N GLU A 105 36.10 17.20 -13.37
CA GLU A 105 35.55 16.19 -14.27
C GLU A 105 34.02 16.19 -14.25
N LEU A 106 33.42 16.33 -13.06
CA LEU A 106 31.96 16.44 -12.97
C LEU A 106 31.45 17.70 -13.68
N SER A 107 32.15 18.83 -13.54
CA SER A 107 31.82 20.07 -14.26
C SER A 107 31.93 19.91 -15.78
N GLU A 108 32.93 19.17 -16.27
CA GLU A 108 33.07 18.84 -17.69
C GLU A 108 31.95 17.90 -18.16
N TRP A 109 31.57 16.91 -17.35
CA TRP A 109 30.44 16.01 -17.62
C TRP A 109 29.11 16.78 -17.73
N PHE A 110 28.86 17.76 -16.85
CA PHE A 110 27.68 18.63 -16.94
C PHE A 110 27.65 19.38 -18.29
N ARG A 111 28.76 20.05 -18.66
CA ARG A 111 28.86 20.77 -19.94
C ARG A 111 28.67 19.85 -21.15
N LYS A 112 29.27 18.65 -21.12
CA LYS A 112 29.15 17.66 -22.19
C LYS A 112 27.70 17.26 -22.46
N HIS A 113 26.88 17.18 -21.41
CA HIS A 113 25.46 16.81 -21.51
C HIS A 113 24.52 18.03 -21.54
N GLN A 114 25.04 19.22 -21.82
CA GLN A 114 24.26 20.46 -21.95
C GLN A 114 23.51 20.85 -20.66
N LEU A 115 24.05 20.46 -19.51
CA LEU A 115 23.57 20.87 -18.19
C LEU A 115 24.39 22.07 -17.70
N ASP A 116 23.71 23.04 -17.11
CA ASP A 116 24.35 24.17 -16.44
C ASP A 116 25.12 23.68 -15.20
N PRO A 117 26.44 23.94 -15.04
CA PRO A 117 27.21 23.47 -13.90
C PRO A 117 26.75 24.02 -12.54
N ASP A 118 26.00 25.12 -12.49
CA ASP A 118 25.57 25.77 -11.26
C ASP A 118 24.11 25.43 -10.89
N VAL A 119 23.25 25.20 -11.89
CA VAL A 119 21.80 24.96 -11.65
C VAL A 119 21.21 23.74 -12.38
N GLY A 120 22.01 23.03 -13.17
CA GLY A 120 21.56 21.88 -13.96
C GLY A 120 21.01 20.76 -13.08
N LYS A 121 19.85 20.22 -13.44
CA LYS A 121 19.10 19.26 -12.63
C LYS A 121 19.57 17.82 -12.90
N VAL A 122 19.94 17.10 -11.84
CA VAL A 122 20.40 15.70 -11.90
C VAL A 122 19.79 14.88 -10.77
N VAL A 123 19.84 13.55 -10.90
CA VAL A 123 19.50 12.60 -9.85
C VAL A 123 20.78 12.04 -9.26
N VAL A 124 20.90 12.07 -7.93
CA VAL A 124 22.00 11.48 -7.16
C VAL A 124 21.46 10.28 -6.40
N LYS A 125 22.02 9.08 -6.64
CA LYS A 125 21.52 7.83 -6.04
C LYS A 125 22.65 6.84 -5.73
N PRO A 126 22.51 5.99 -4.69
CA PRO A 126 23.46 4.89 -4.46
C PRO A 126 23.46 3.91 -5.62
N THR A 127 24.62 3.31 -5.91
CA THR A 127 24.71 2.27 -6.96
C THR A 127 24.02 0.97 -6.53
N ARG A 128 24.12 0.61 -5.26
CA ARG A 128 23.60 -0.60 -4.62
C ARG A 128 22.58 -0.21 -3.56
N GLY A 129 21.35 0.00 -4.01
CA GLY A 129 20.22 0.37 -3.14
C GLY A 129 18.89 0.14 -3.85
N GLY A 130 17.86 -0.17 -3.06
CA GLY A 130 16.49 -0.36 -3.53
C GLY A 130 15.54 0.69 -2.92
N SER A 131 14.26 0.63 -3.33
CA SER A 131 13.17 1.33 -2.64
C SER A 131 13.30 2.87 -2.58
N SER A 132 14.06 3.47 -3.51
CA SER A 132 14.38 4.90 -3.55
C SER A 132 15.08 5.45 -2.29
N ILE A 133 15.69 4.59 -1.48
CA ILE A 133 16.47 5.02 -0.30
C ILE A 133 17.76 5.68 -0.77
N GLY A 134 18.06 6.88 -0.24
CA GLY A 134 19.23 7.66 -0.63
C GLY A 134 19.15 8.29 -2.02
N VAL A 135 17.98 8.30 -2.67
CA VAL A 135 17.78 8.95 -3.98
C VAL A 135 17.35 10.39 -3.78
N THR A 136 18.10 11.34 -4.35
CA THR A 136 17.84 12.78 -4.25
C THR A 136 17.98 13.48 -5.59
N VAL A 137 17.29 14.61 -5.78
CA VAL A 137 17.54 15.53 -6.90
C VAL A 137 18.58 16.54 -6.48
N ALA A 138 19.56 16.84 -7.33
CA ALA A 138 20.57 17.87 -7.11
C ALA A 138 20.60 18.91 -8.23
N TYR A 139 21.06 20.12 -7.91
CA TYR A 139 21.16 21.25 -8.84
C TYR A 139 22.61 21.74 -8.93
N GLY A 140 23.22 21.51 -10.10
CA GLY A 140 24.61 21.86 -10.36
C GLY A 140 25.61 20.91 -9.69
N VAL A 141 26.88 21.14 -10.00
CA VAL A 141 28.04 20.33 -9.58
C VAL A 141 28.20 20.35 -8.06
N ASN A 142 28.05 21.51 -7.43
CA ASN A 142 28.29 21.65 -5.99
C ASN A 142 27.28 20.84 -5.16
N ASP A 143 25.99 21.00 -5.44
CA ASP A 143 24.91 20.30 -4.74
C ASP A 143 25.00 18.78 -4.98
N SER A 144 25.37 18.37 -6.20
CA SER A 144 25.55 16.95 -6.54
C SER A 144 26.64 16.28 -5.70
N ILE A 145 27.78 16.96 -5.50
CA ILE A 145 28.89 16.43 -4.68
C ILE A 145 28.49 16.37 -3.20
N VAL A 146 27.79 17.39 -2.70
CA VAL A 146 27.31 17.43 -1.31
C VAL A 146 26.41 16.21 -1.05
N LYS A 147 25.40 16.01 -1.90
CA LYS A 147 24.45 14.89 -1.76
C LYS A 147 25.11 13.52 -1.94
N ALA A 148 26.10 13.40 -2.83
CA ALA A 148 26.86 12.16 -2.97
C ALA A 148 27.68 11.85 -1.70
N ASN A 149 28.31 12.87 -1.10
CA ASN A 149 29.05 12.72 0.15
C ASN A 149 28.13 12.43 1.35
N GLU A 150 26.90 12.95 1.36
CA GLU A 150 25.89 12.60 2.37
C GLU A 150 25.55 11.10 2.32
N ILE A 151 25.23 10.56 1.14
CA ILE A 151 24.95 9.12 0.96
C ILE A 151 26.12 8.24 1.44
N MET A 152 27.35 8.64 1.14
CA MET A 152 28.55 7.91 1.57
C MET A 152 28.79 8.03 3.07
N SER A 153 28.61 9.21 3.66
CA SER A 153 28.85 9.44 5.09
C SER A 153 27.79 8.81 5.99
N GLU A 154 26.56 8.65 5.49
CA GLU A 154 25.49 7.87 6.12
C GLU A 154 25.70 6.35 6.02
N GLY A 155 26.73 5.90 5.28
CA GLY A 155 27.03 4.49 5.10
C GLY A 155 26.03 3.74 4.20
N ILE A 156 25.22 4.47 3.42
CA ILE A 156 24.25 3.87 2.50
C ILE A 156 24.98 3.11 1.41
N ASP A 157 25.94 3.75 0.72
CA ASP A 157 26.79 3.11 -0.29
C ASP A 157 28.13 3.85 -0.42
N ASP A 158 29.19 3.16 -0.82
CA ASP A 158 30.52 3.73 -1.06
C ASP A 158 30.71 4.22 -2.51
N LYS A 159 29.69 3.99 -3.34
CA LYS A 159 29.59 4.37 -4.75
C LYS A 159 28.25 5.04 -5.01
N VAL A 160 28.30 6.21 -5.63
CA VAL A 160 27.12 7.04 -5.92
C VAL A 160 27.10 7.37 -7.40
N LEU A 161 25.90 7.31 -7.99
CA LEU A 161 25.65 7.61 -9.38
C LEU A 161 24.96 8.97 -9.50
N ILE A 162 25.47 9.82 -10.38
CA ILE A 162 24.84 11.07 -10.80
C ILE A 162 24.30 10.86 -12.21
N GLU A 163 22.99 10.96 -12.40
CA GLU A 163 22.30 10.75 -13.68
C GLU A 163 21.57 12.02 -14.13
N ILE A 164 21.40 12.18 -15.44
CA ILE A 164 20.54 13.24 -15.98
C ILE A 164 19.11 13.06 -15.46
N PHE A 165 18.50 14.14 -14.99
CA PHE A 165 17.08 14.13 -14.63
C PHE A 165 16.22 14.02 -15.90
N LEU A 166 15.38 12.99 -15.98
CA LEU A 166 14.53 12.71 -17.14
C LEU A 166 13.23 13.54 -17.08
N GLU A 167 13.32 14.81 -17.43
CA GLU A 167 12.18 15.74 -17.43
C GLU A 167 11.08 15.26 -18.42
N GLY A 168 9.82 15.22 -17.96
CA GLY A 168 8.68 14.80 -18.78
C GLY A 168 8.58 13.30 -19.08
N GLY A 169 9.43 12.48 -18.45
CA GLY A 169 9.35 11.02 -18.57
C GLY A 169 8.23 10.40 -17.74
N CYS A 170 7.64 9.32 -18.25
CA CYS A 170 6.70 8.47 -17.52
C CYS A 170 7.42 7.20 -17.07
N GLU A 171 7.32 6.84 -15.78
CA GLU A 171 7.91 5.59 -15.28
C GLU A 171 7.06 4.40 -15.73
N PHE A 172 7.72 3.30 -16.08
CA PHE A 172 7.06 2.04 -16.37
C PHE A 172 7.71 0.88 -15.60
N THR A 173 6.91 -0.14 -15.32
CA THR A 173 7.35 -1.40 -14.73
C THR A 173 6.86 -2.56 -15.57
N ALA A 174 7.73 -3.54 -15.85
CA ALA A 174 7.39 -4.76 -16.55
C ALA A 174 7.86 -5.98 -15.75
N ILE A 175 6.92 -6.88 -15.44
CA ILE A 175 7.23 -8.19 -14.86
C ILE A 175 7.59 -9.14 -16.00
N VAL A 176 8.67 -9.86 -15.85
CA VAL A 176 9.09 -10.92 -16.79
C VAL A 176 9.02 -12.25 -16.05
N LEU A 177 8.39 -13.24 -16.69
CA LEU A 177 8.37 -14.62 -16.22
C LEU A 177 9.19 -15.47 -17.17
N ASP A 178 10.01 -16.35 -16.62
CA ASP A 178 10.62 -17.41 -17.42
C ASP A 178 9.63 -18.57 -17.57
N VAL A 179 9.26 -18.86 -18.80
CA VAL A 179 8.38 -19.99 -19.16
C VAL A 179 9.15 -21.07 -19.92
N GLY A 180 10.49 -21.01 -19.87
CA GLY A 180 11.37 -21.93 -20.54
C GLY A 180 11.41 -23.34 -19.96
N SER A 181 12.37 -24.11 -20.47
CA SER A 181 12.74 -25.43 -19.93
C SER A 181 14.05 -25.32 -19.15
N SER A 182 14.44 -26.38 -18.43
CA SER A 182 15.61 -26.40 -17.54
C SER A 182 16.93 -25.88 -18.14
N SER A 183 17.06 -25.85 -19.47
CA SER A 183 18.27 -25.39 -20.19
C SER A 183 18.04 -24.27 -21.22
N ASP A 184 16.80 -23.83 -21.45
CA ASP A 184 16.52 -22.73 -22.40
C ASP A 184 15.49 -21.77 -21.80
N SER A 185 15.98 -20.59 -21.41
CA SER A 185 15.16 -19.49 -20.90
C SER A 185 14.29 -18.93 -22.01
N CYS A 186 12.99 -18.89 -21.74
CA CYS A 186 11.96 -18.31 -22.60
C CYS A 186 11.25 -17.21 -21.81
N PRO A 187 11.84 -16.01 -21.72
CA PRO A 187 11.23 -14.92 -20.97
C PRO A 187 10.02 -14.35 -21.69
N VAL A 188 8.92 -14.21 -20.96
CA VAL A 188 7.71 -13.53 -21.40
C VAL A 188 7.46 -12.34 -20.47
N ALA A 189 7.63 -11.13 -21.02
CA ALA A 189 7.20 -9.91 -20.34
C ALA A 189 5.67 -9.82 -20.32
N LEU A 190 5.11 -9.59 -19.13
CA LEU A 190 3.70 -9.34 -18.90
C LEU A 190 3.28 -7.96 -19.44
N LEU A 191 2.03 -7.58 -19.21
CA LEU A 191 1.55 -6.25 -19.56
C LEU A 191 2.21 -5.22 -18.63
N PRO A 192 2.99 -4.24 -19.14
CA PRO A 192 3.64 -3.26 -18.29
C PRO A 192 2.60 -2.41 -17.54
N THR A 193 3.09 -1.71 -16.51
CA THR A 193 2.33 -0.73 -15.74
C THR A 193 2.97 0.63 -15.92
N GLU A 194 2.16 1.65 -16.17
CA GLU A 194 2.58 3.06 -16.17
C GLU A 194 2.33 3.65 -14.78
N GLY A 195 3.34 4.33 -14.23
CA GLY A 195 3.22 5.13 -13.01
C GLY A 195 3.13 6.61 -13.36
N LEU A 196 2.01 7.26 -13.05
CA LEU A 196 1.83 8.69 -13.25
C LEU A 196 1.81 9.45 -11.95
N ARG A 197 2.48 10.59 -11.96
CA ARG A 197 2.36 11.58 -10.91
C ARG A 197 1.09 12.41 -11.14
N MET A 198 0.24 12.49 -10.13
CA MET A 198 -0.90 13.39 -10.12
C MET A 198 -0.47 14.76 -9.57
N LEU A 199 -0.47 15.78 -10.43
CA LEU A 199 -0.36 17.18 -10.00
C LEU A 199 -1.76 17.67 -9.68
N TYR A 200 -2.13 17.73 -8.41
CA TYR A 200 -3.32 18.45 -8.01
C TYR A 200 -3.00 19.95 -8.02
N GLU A 201 -3.60 20.72 -8.93
CA GLU A 201 -3.71 22.17 -8.78
C GLU A 201 -4.62 22.46 -7.58
N ILE A 202 -4.04 22.60 -6.39
CA ILE A 202 -4.76 23.10 -5.22
C ILE A 202 -4.61 24.63 -5.23
N VAL A 203 -5.74 25.33 -5.42
CA VAL A 203 -5.80 26.80 -5.35
C VAL A 203 -5.46 27.24 -3.91
N GLN A 204 -4.43 28.06 -3.77
CA GLN A 204 -3.99 28.64 -2.50
C GLN A 204 -5.01 29.68 -2.01
N VAL A 205 -5.57 29.50 -0.80
CA VAL A 205 -6.40 30.51 -0.13
C VAL A 205 -5.67 30.99 1.11
N SER A 206 -5.11 32.20 1.05
CA SER A 206 -4.49 32.83 2.22
C SER A 206 -5.56 33.54 3.06
N VAL A 207 -5.73 33.14 4.32
CA VAL A 207 -6.64 33.81 5.26
C VAL A 207 -5.81 34.58 6.29
N LEU A 208 -5.92 35.90 6.27
CA LEU A 208 -5.31 36.79 7.27
C LEU A 208 -6.21 36.84 8.52
N VAL A 209 -5.66 36.51 9.68
CA VAL A 209 -6.41 36.53 10.95
C VAL A 209 -5.77 37.50 11.94
N TRP A 210 -6.61 38.32 12.57
CA TRP A 210 -6.22 39.23 13.65
C TRP A 210 -6.72 38.68 14.99
N PHE A 211 -5.84 38.56 15.98
CA PHE A 211 -6.21 38.16 17.34
C PHE A 211 -5.46 39.02 18.36
N ASN A 212 -6.20 39.76 19.22
CA ASN A 212 -5.64 40.61 20.29
C ASN A 212 -4.46 41.51 19.86
N GLY A 213 -4.53 42.12 18.68
CA GLY A 213 -3.48 43.02 18.16
C GLY A 213 -2.24 42.31 17.61
N VAL A 214 -2.20 40.97 17.61
CA VAL A 214 -1.15 40.17 16.99
C VAL A 214 -1.63 39.66 15.63
N ARG A 215 -0.81 39.89 14.60
CA ARG A 215 -1.02 39.40 13.25
C ARG A 215 -0.59 37.93 13.19
N VAL A 216 -1.52 37.02 12.96
CA VAL A 216 -1.22 35.60 12.72
C VAL A 216 -1.51 35.30 11.26
N GLU A 217 -0.44 35.11 10.49
CA GLU A 217 -0.55 34.66 9.11
C GLU A 217 -0.68 33.15 9.14
N LEU A 218 -1.91 32.65 8.94
CA LEU A 218 -2.13 31.23 8.68
C LEU A 218 -1.70 30.97 7.24
N GLN A 219 -0.41 30.71 7.05
CA GLN A 219 0.10 30.20 5.79
C GLN A 219 -0.38 28.76 5.66
N PHE A 220 -1.32 28.54 4.75
CA PHE A 220 -1.55 27.21 4.22
C PHE A 220 -0.28 26.85 3.42
N LEU A 221 0.52 25.94 3.99
CA LEU A 221 1.61 25.29 3.27
C LEU A 221 0.99 24.45 2.15
N GLY A 222 0.85 25.08 1.00
CA GLY A 222 0.61 24.48 -0.29
C GLY A 222 1.33 25.35 -1.32
N ALA A 223 2.42 24.82 -1.87
CA ALA A 223 3.16 25.35 -3.02
C ALA A 223 4.13 26.55 -2.83
N ASN A 224 4.81 26.70 -1.68
CA ASN A 224 6.02 27.56 -1.63
C ASN A 224 7.35 26.81 -1.52
N ASP A 225 7.35 25.49 -1.39
CA ASP A 225 8.53 24.72 -1.79
C ASP A 225 8.44 24.46 -3.30
N LEU A 226 9.04 25.37 -4.08
CA LEU A 226 9.43 25.08 -5.47
C LEU A 226 10.20 23.75 -5.59
N LYS A 227 10.73 23.22 -4.46
CA LYS A 227 11.35 21.90 -4.33
C LYS A 227 10.39 20.71 -4.39
N GLU A 228 9.10 20.84 -4.03
CA GLU A 228 8.16 19.69 -4.07
C GLU A 228 7.70 19.36 -5.49
N ASN A 229 7.70 20.33 -6.40
CA ASN A 229 7.44 20.10 -7.83
C ASN A 229 8.50 19.20 -8.49
N ASP A 230 9.67 19.03 -7.87
CA ASP A 230 10.80 18.27 -8.41
C ASP A 230 10.95 16.84 -7.83
N ALA A 231 10.01 16.38 -7.02
CA ALA A 231 10.17 15.14 -6.27
C ALA A 231 10.02 13.85 -7.11
N ILE A 232 11.11 13.06 -7.16
CA ILE A 232 11.20 11.65 -7.61
C ILE A 232 10.16 10.78 -6.87
N PHE A 233 9.72 9.66 -7.46
CA PHE A 233 8.93 8.63 -6.77
C PHE A 233 9.73 8.06 -5.57
N ASN A 234 9.43 8.57 -4.37
CA ASN A 234 10.00 8.06 -3.12
C ASN A 234 9.26 6.81 -2.62
N TYR A 235 9.79 6.15 -1.59
CA TYR A 235 9.22 4.91 -1.03
C TYR A 235 7.70 5.01 -0.78
N ARG A 236 7.25 6.09 -0.13
CA ARG A 236 5.83 6.32 0.17
C ARG A 236 4.98 6.36 -1.09
N ARG A 237 5.46 7.07 -2.13
CA ARG A 237 4.75 7.18 -3.41
C ARG A 237 4.75 5.89 -4.22
N LYS A 238 5.72 4.99 -4.01
CA LYS A 238 5.84 3.72 -4.74
C LYS A 238 5.08 2.56 -4.10
N TYR A 239 4.95 2.54 -2.78
CA TYR A 239 4.55 1.33 -2.05
C TYR A 239 3.49 1.54 -0.97
N LEU A 240 3.08 2.78 -0.66
CA LEU A 240 2.03 3.06 0.31
C LEU A 240 0.80 3.68 -0.37
N PRO A 241 -0.42 3.41 0.15
CA PRO A 241 -1.63 4.04 -0.38
C PRO A 241 -1.52 5.57 -0.40
N THR A 242 -1.60 6.14 -1.59
CA THR A 242 -1.52 7.59 -1.83
C THR A 242 -2.34 7.98 -3.04
N GLN A 243 -2.93 9.17 -3.03
CA GLN A 243 -3.56 9.76 -4.21
C GLN A 243 -2.54 10.52 -5.09
N GLN A 244 -1.29 10.64 -4.65
CA GLN A 244 -0.25 11.38 -5.38
C GLN A 244 0.22 10.67 -6.66
N VAL A 245 -0.09 9.38 -6.79
CA VAL A 245 0.33 8.52 -7.88
C VAL A 245 -0.86 7.69 -8.34
N ALA A 246 -0.99 7.51 -9.65
CA ALA A 246 -1.95 6.60 -10.25
C ALA A 246 -1.22 5.56 -11.12
N TYR A 247 -1.63 4.30 -11.00
CA TYR A 247 -1.06 3.20 -11.77
C TYR A 247 -2.04 2.66 -12.83
N HIS A 248 -1.60 2.59 -14.08
CA HIS A 248 -2.41 2.05 -15.19
C HIS A 248 -1.78 0.77 -15.75
N THR A 249 -2.54 -0.32 -15.72
CA THR A 249 -2.15 -1.63 -16.30
C THR A 249 -3.29 -2.17 -17.17
N PRO A 250 -3.12 -2.29 -18.50
CA PRO A 250 -1.94 -1.92 -19.30
C PRO A 250 -1.68 -0.40 -19.28
N PRO A 251 -0.50 0.09 -19.69
CA PRO A 251 -0.22 1.53 -19.67
C PRO A 251 -1.06 2.24 -20.74
N ARG A 252 -1.05 3.58 -20.72
CA ARG A 252 -1.72 4.42 -21.73
C ARG A 252 -0.77 4.84 -22.85
N PHE A 253 0.42 4.24 -22.91
CA PHE A 253 1.38 4.46 -23.98
C PHE A 253 0.87 3.95 -25.33
N PRO A 254 1.43 4.48 -26.44
CA PRO A 254 1.23 3.92 -27.78
C PRO A 254 1.60 2.43 -27.85
N LEU A 255 0.96 1.70 -28.78
CA LEU A 255 1.14 0.25 -28.93
C LEU A 255 2.59 -0.15 -29.23
N ASP A 256 3.29 0.60 -30.09
CA ASP A 256 4.69 0.37 -30.42
C ASP A 256 5.59 0.49 -29.19
N VAL A 257 5.28 1.43 -28.28
CA VAL A 257 6.01 1.62 -27.02
C VAL A 257 5.80 0.41 -26.11
N ILE A 258 4.56 -0.04 -25.93
CA ILE A 258 4.22 -1.21 -25.10
C ILE A 258 4.95 -2.46 -25.60
N GLU A 259 4.94 -2.68 -26.92
CA GLU A 259 5.61 -3.82 -27.54
C GLU A 259 7.14 -3.76 -27.39
N ASN A 260 7.74 -2.58 -27.56
CA ASN A 260 9.17 -2.39 -27.38
C ASN A 260 9.59 -2.54 -25.91
N ILE A 261 8.77 -2.10 -24.94
CA ILE A 261 9.00 -2.36 -23.51
C ILE A 261 9.03 -3.86 -23.25
N ARG A 262 7.99 -4.59 -23.71
CA ARG A 262 7.91 -6.06 -23.51
C ARG A 262 9.07 -6.81 -24.15
N LYS A 263 9.40 -6.45 -25.40
CA LYS A 263 10.54 -7.02 -26.13
C LYS A 263 11.86 -6.74 -25.42
N GLY A 264 12.08 -5.49 -25.00
CA GLY A 264 13.29 -5.07 -24.30
C GLY A 264 13.46 -5.79 -22.99
N ALA A 265 12.43 -5.81 -22.15
CA ALA A 265 12.40 -6.53 -20.88
C ALA A 265 12.76 -8.02 -21.06
N SER A 266 12.19 -8.68 -22.06
CA SER A 266 12.47 -10.10 -22.35
C SER A 266 13.91 -10.32 -22.83
N VAL A 267 14.43 -9.43 -23.67
CA VAL A 267 15.85 -9.47 -24.12
C VAL A 267 16.78 -9.27 -22.93
N LEU A 268 16.51 -8.30 -22.06
CA LEU A 268 17.31 -8.02 -20.87
C LEU A 268 17.36 -9.20 -19.92
N PHE A 269 16.21 -9.80 -19.66
CA PHE A 269 16.11 -11.00 -18.82
C PHE A 269 17.05 -12.10 -19.33
N LYS A 270 17.00 -12.41 -20.63
CA LYS A 270 17.85 -13.45 -21.23
C LYS A 270 19.33 -13.07 -21.26
N ARG A 271 19.66 -11.80 -21.53
CA ARG A 271 21.05 -11.33 -21.65
C ARG A 271 21.77 -11.24 -20.31
N LEU A 272 21.04 -10.92 -19.25
CA LEU A 272 21.56 -10.86 -17.89
C LEU A 272 21.46 -12.22 -17.16
N CYS A 273 21.08 -13.29 -17.87
CA CYS A 273 20.95 -14.64 -17.33
C CYS A 273 20.06 -14.72 -16.09
N LEU A 274 19.00 -13.90 -16.05
CA LEU A 274 18.03 -13.90 -14.96
C LEU A 274 17.20 -15.19 -15.00
N GLN A 275 16.61 -15.57 -13.87
CA GLN A 275 15.91 -16.86 -13.73
C GLN A 275 14.57 -16.69 -13.01
N ASP A 276 13.61 -17.54 -13.39
CA ASP A 276 12.26 -17.68 -12.84
C ASP A 276 11.36 -16.45 -13.05
N PHE A 277 11.70 -15.29 -12.49
CA PHE A 277 10.99 -14.03 -12.70
C PHE A 277 11.86 -12.82 -12.33
N ALA A 278 11.52 -11.65 -12.87
CA ALA A 278 12.15 -10.38 -12.49
C ALA A 278 11.19 -9.20 -12.70
N ARG A 279 11.46 -8.08 -12.01
CA ARG A 279 10.80 -6.79 -12.24
C ARG A 279 11.79 -5.83 -12.89
N ILE A 280 11.45 -5.37 -14.09
CA ILE A 280 12.26 -4.42 -14.86
C ILE A 280 11.53 -3.08 -14.89
N ASP A 281 12.19 -2.05 -14.38
CA ASP A 281 11.68 -0.68 -14.33
C ASP A 281 12.44 0.22 -15.33
N GLY A 282 11.77 1.26 -15.80
CA GLY A 282 12.34 2.19 -16.75
C GLY A 282 11.49 3.43 -16.98
N TRP A 283 11.88 4.21 -17.99
CA TRP A 283 11.25 5.47 -18.36
C TRP A 283 10.88 5.49 -19.83
N PHE A 284 9.69 5.96 -20.12
CA PHE A 284 9.27 6.35 -21.46
C PHE A 284 9.30 7.87 -21.58
N LEU A 285 10.07 8.38 -22.55
CA LEU A 285 10.19 9.78 -22.90
C LEU A 285 9.52 10.01 -24.26
N PRO A 286 8.34 10.66 -24.29
CA PRO A 286 7.72 11.08 -25.55
C PRO A 286 8.66 12.02 -26.32
N ASP A 287 8.54 12.05 -27.66
CA ASP A 287 9.33 12.94 -28.52
C ASP A 287 8.92 14.42 -28.33
N SER A 288 9.38 15.04 -27.24
CA SER A 288 9.10 16.44 -26.89
C SER A 288 10.35 17.34 -26.81
N GLY A 289 11.52 16.84 -27.26
CA GLY A 289 12.69 17.68 -27.55
C GLY A 289 13.99 17.34 -26.82
N CYS A 290 13.97 16.43 -25.82
CA CYS A 290 15.18 15.98 -25.13
C CYS A 290 15.90 14.89 -25.94
N LYS A 291 16.71 15.30 -26.92
CA LYS A 291 17.51 14.36 -27.73
C LYS A 291 18.73 13.89 -26.93
N LEU A 292 18.62 12.75 -26.24
CA LEU A 292 19.79 11.98 -25.82
C LEU A 292 20.63 11.67 -27.05
N SER A 293 21.88 12.15 -27.08
CA SER A 293 22.79 11.99 -28.22
C SER A 293 23.23 10.53 -28.36
N SER A 294 22.73 9.81 -29.36
CA SER A 294 23.25 8.49 -29.69
C SER A 294 22.92 8.04 -31.12
N SER A 295 23.64 7.03 -31.62
CA SER A 295 23.56 6.49 -32.99
C SER A 295 22.22 5.79 -33.28
N GLU A 296 21.78 5.80 -34.54
CA GLU A 296 20.47 5.26 -35.00
C GLU A 296 20.19 3.76 -34.71
N SER A 297 21.17 2.99 -34.23
CA SER A 297 21.08 1.54 -34.03
C SER A 297 20.77 1.08 -32.59
N GLU A 298 20.47 1.98 -31.66
CA GLU A 298 20.27 1.61 -30.25
C GLU A 298 18.84 1.12 -29.94
N PHE A 299 18.75 0.03 -29.19
CA PHE A 299 17.49 -0.52 -28.68
C PHE A 299 16.88 0.43 -27.64
N GLY A 300 15.60 0.78 -27.84
CA GLY A 300 14.88 1.73 -27.01
C GLY A 300 14.31 2.91 -27.79
N ARG A 301 14.67 3.11 -29.06
CA ARG A 301 13.97 4.07 -29.94
C ARG A 301 12.70 3.45 -30.51
N SER A 302 11.59 4.16 -30.35
CA SER A 302 10.27 3.83 -30.91
C SER A 302 9.78 4.98 -31.79
N GLU A 303 8.70 4.78 -32.55
CA GLU A 303 8.14 5.86 -33.38
C GLU A 303 7.53 6.97 -32.51
N SER A 304 7.15 6.63 -31.28
CA SER A 304 6.48 7.53 -30.34
C SER A 304 7.42 8.18 -29.30
N GLY A 305 8.70 7.82 -29.27
CA GLY A 305 9.66 8.33 -28.30
C GLY A 305 10.75 7.34 -27.90
N THR A 306 11.40 7.59 -26.76
CA THR A 306 12.54 6.82 -26.25
C THR A 306 12.20 6.06 -24.98
N ILE A 307 12.53 4.78 -24.95
CA ILE A 307 12.36 3.84 -23.84
C ILE A 307 13.75 3.58 -23.24
N ILE A 308 13.87 3.79 -21.94
CA ILE A 308 15.12 3.63 -21.19
C ILE A 308 14.87 2.67 -20.03
N PHE A 309 15.64 1.60 -19.95
CA PHE A 309 15.61 0.68 -18.81
C PHE A 309 16.62 1.14 -17.77
N THR A 310 16.21 1.24 -16.50
CA THR A 310 17.06 1.82 -15.44
C THR A 310 17.31 0.88 -14.29
N ASP A 311 16.30 0.13 -13.84
CA ASP A 311 16.40 -0.70 -12.63
C ASP A 311 15.93 -2.11 -12.92
N ILE A 312 16.78 -3.09 -12.59
CA ILE A 312 16.48 -4.51 -12.73
C ILE A 312 16.43 -5.08 -11.33
N ASN A 313 15.26 -5.57 -10.91
CA ASN A 313 15.02 -6.09 -9.58
C ASN A 313 14.78 -7.59 -9.69
N MET A 314 15.62 -8.37 -8.99
CA MET A 314 15.59 -9.83 -9.01
C MET A 314 14.35 -10.37 -8.29
N ILE A 315 13.83 -9.60 -7.34
CA ILE A 315 12.66 -9.95 -6.56
C ILE A 315 11.64 -8.82 -6.73
N SER A 316 10.45 -9.14 -7.24
CA SER A 316 9.33 -8.20 -7.25
C SER A 316 8.69 -8.11 -5.87
N GLY A 317 7.99 -7.01 -5.58
CA GLY A 317 7.21 -6.89 -4.36
C GLY A 317 6.18 -8.02 -4.25
N MET A 318 6.00 -8.54 -3.04
CA MET A 318 5.11 -9.68 -2.73
C MET A 318 3.88 -9.30 -1.90
N GLU A 319 3.61 -8.01 -1.76
CA GLU A 319 2.36 -7.50 -1.17
C GLU A 319 1.19 -7.74 -2.14
N GLN A 320 -0.05 -7.89 -1.65
CA GLN A 320 -1.25 -8.28 -2.42
C GLN A 320 -1.53 -7.40 -3.65
N THR A 321 -1.15 -6.13 -3.59
CA THR A 321 -1.32 -5.13 -4.64
C THR A 321 -0.02 -4.83 -5.40
N SER A 322 1.04 -5.62 -5.20
CA SER A 322 2.32 -5.45 -5.92
C SER A 322 2.19 -5.73 -7.43
N PHE A 323 3.06 -5.12 -8.24
CA PHE A 323 3.03 -5.23 -9.71
C PHE A 323 3.06 -6.66 -10.24
N LEU A 324 3.72 -7.60 -9.55
CA LEU A 324 3.68 -9.03 -9.91
C LEU A 324 2.23 -9.53 -10.03
N PHE A 325 1.43 -9.32 -8.99
CA PHE A 325 0.04 -9.81 -8.95
C PHE A 325 -0.89 -8.95 -9.81
N GLN A 326 -0.69 -7.64 -9.85
CA GLN A 326 -1.48 -6.76 -10.72
C GLN A 326 -1.33 -7.17 -12.20
N GLN A 327 -0.09 -7.30 -12.70
CA GLN A 327 0.17 -7.66 -14.11
C GLN A 327 -0.22 -9.10 -14.40
N ALA A 328 0.08 -10.05 -13.49
CA ALA A 328 -0.31 -11.46 -13.64
C ALA A 328 -1.84 -11.64 -13.73
N SER A 329 -2.61 -10.92 -12.90
CA SER A 329 -4.08 -10.99 -12.94
C SER A 329 -4.66 -10.51 -14.27
N LYS A 330 -4.03 -9.50 -14.90
CA LYS A 330 -4.41 -8.98 -16.21
C LYS A 330 -4.15 -9.95 -17.36
N VAL A 331 -3.37 -11.02 -17.13
CA VAL A 331 -3.12 -12.10 -18.09
C VAL A 331 -3.60 -13.46 -17.61
N GLY A 332 -4.45 -13.50 -16.58
CA GLY A 332 -5.24 -14.70 -16.24
C GLY A 332 -4.70 -15.53 -15.08
N PHE A 333 -3.64 -15.08 -14.41
CA PHE A 333 -3.09 -15.76 -13.24
C PHE A 333 -3.58 -15.15 -11.92
N SER A 334 -4.13 -15.97 -11.03
CA SER A 334 -4.29 -15.60 -9.62
C SER A 334 -2.96 -15.57 -8.88
N HIS A 335 -2.97 -15.01 -7.67
CA HIS A 335 -1.83 -15.05 -6.74
C HIS A 335 -1.30 -16.49 -6.54
N THR A 336 -2.20 -17.45 -6.39
CA THR A 336 -1.80 -18.85 -6.15
C THR A 336 -1.14 -19.42 -7.40
N ASN A 337 -1.76 -19.25 -8.57
CA ASN A 337 -1.24 -19.86 -9.78
C ASN A 337 0.06 -19.21 -10.25
N ILE A 338 0.24 -17.88 -10.13
CA ILE A 338 1.50 -17.25 -10.51
C ILE A 338 2.67 -17.73 -9.64
N LEU A 339 2.48 -17.82 -8.32
CA LEU A 339 3.51 -18.29 -7.38
C LEU A 339 3.83 -19.76 -7.62
N ARG A 340 2.81 -20.59 -7.89
CA ARG A 340 3.01 -21.99 -8.25
C ARG A 340 3.81 -22.12 -9.54
N SER A 341 3.50 -21.34 -10.57
CA SER A 341 4.24 -21.35 -11.84
C SER A 341 5.72 -21.03 -11.62
N ILE A 342 6.02 -20.00 -10.81
CA ILE A 342 7.39 -19.59 -10.46
C ILE A 342 8.13 -20.73 -9.72
N VAL A 343 7.51 -21.34 -8.71
CA VAL A 343 8.12 -22.45 -7.96
C VAL A 343 8.31 -23.69 -8.84
N HIS A 344 7.33 -24.02 -9.67
CA HIS A 344 7.43 -25.16 -10.60
C HIS A 344 8.56 -24.95 -11.60
N HIS A 345 8.70 -23.76 -12.18
CA HIS A 345 9.81 -23.43 -13.07
C HIS A 345 11.17 -23.55 -12.35
N ALA A 346 11.29 -22.99 -11.14
CA ALA A 346 12.52 -23.09 -10.35
C ALA A 346 12.92 -24.55 -10.08
N CYS A 347 11.97 -25.42 -9.75
CA CYS A 347 12.22 -26.85 -9.56
C CYS A 347 12.81 -27.54 -10.80
N LEU A 348 12.52 -27.08 -12.03
CA LEU A 348 13.10 -27.66 -13.25
C LEU A 348 14.60 -27.46 -13.35
N ARG A 349 15.16 -26.44 -12.69
CA ARG A 349 16.61 -26.18 -12.67
C ARG A 349 17.38 -27.20 -11.84
N PHE A 350 16.70 -27.92 -10.94
CA PHE A 350 17.32 -28.87 -10.01
C PHE A 350 16.92 -30.31 -10.36
N PRO A 351 17.84 -31.16 -10.84
CA PRO A 351 17.53 -32.52 -11.30
C PRO A 351 16.79 -33.39 -10.27
N ASN A 352 17.11 -33.23 -8.98
CA ASN A 352 16.48 -33.97 -7.88
C ASN A 352 14.99 -33.61 -7.71
N LEU A 353 14.59 -32.39 -8.09
CA LEU A 353 13.23 -31.88 -7.97
C LEU A 353 12.44 -31.97 -9.28
N ALA A 354 13.13 -31.97 -10.42
CA ALA A 354 12.53 -32.06 -11.75
C ALA A 354 11.72 -33.35 -11.97
N SER A 355 12.01 -34.41 -11.21
CA SER A 355 11.21 -35.66 -11.25
C SER A 355 9.92 -35.59 -10.42
N VAL A 356 9.87 -34.73 -9.40
CA VAL A 356 8.71 -34.54 -8.51
C VAL A 356 7.64 -33.67 -9.16
N SER A 357 8.04 -32.73 -10.03
CA SER A 357 7.12 -31.89 -10.83
C SER A 357 6.29 -32.70 -11.84
N GLY A 358 6.66 -33.95 -12.13
CA GLY A 358 5.88 -34.90 -12.93
C GLY A 358 4.81 -35.70 -12.17
N ILE A 359 4.75 -35.63 -10.83
CA ILE A 359 3.78 -36.39 -10.03
C ILE A 359 2.52 -35.56 -9.84
N SER A 360 1.64 -35.55 -10.85
CA SER A 360 0.29 -34.96 -10.75
C SER A 360 -0.68 -35.77 -9.85
N GLY A 361 -0.18 -36.48 -8.83
CA GLY A 361 -0.89 -37.63 -8.23
C GLY A 361 -1.07 -37.66 -6.71
N LEU A 362 -0.45 -36.78 -5.92
CA LEU A 362 -0.60 -36.78 -4.45
C LEU A 362 -1.23 -35.48 -3.95
N ILE A 363 -2.44 -35.24 -4.46
CA ILE A 363 -3.44 -34.43 -3.78
C ILE A 363 -4.02 -35.32 -2.66
N PRO A 364 -4.02 -34.93 -1.38
CA PRO A 364 -5.02 -35.43 -0.45
C PRO A 364 -6.36 -34.96 -0.99
N SER A 365 -7.15 -35.88 -1.55
CA SER A 365 -8.46 -35.68 -2.17
C SER A 365 -9.16 -34.33 -1.87
N ARG A 366 -9.04 -33.37 -2.77
CA ARG A 366 -10.17 -32.52 -3.17
C ARG A 366 -10.68 -33.16 -4.47
N SER A 367 -11.86 -33.74 -4.38
CA SER A 367 -12.39 -34.78 -5.27
C SER A 367 -12.38 -34.42 -6.76
N LYS A 368 -11.93 -35.40 -7.55
CA LYS A 368 -12.09 -35.58 -9.01
C LYS A 368 -13.27 -34.82 -9.64
N SER A 369 -12.96 -33.99 -10.63
CA SER A 369 -13.74 -33.92 -11.87
C SER A 369 -12.83 -33.53 -13.03
N SER A 370 -12.38 -34.56 -13.75
CA SER A 370 -11.87 -34.49 -15.11
C SER A 370 -12.97 -33.94 -16.03
N GLU A 371 -12.77 -32.72 -16.56
CA GLU A 371 -13.26 -32.17 -17.85
C GLU A 371 -13.02 -30.65 -17.84
N VAL A 372 -11.76 -30.24 -18.00
CA VAL A 372 -11.36 -28.83 -18.11
C VAL A 372 -11.58 -28.36 -19.55
N ASN A 373 -12.82 -27.95 -19.83
CA ASN A 373 -13.18 -27.07 -20.94
C ASN A 373 -14.59 -26.47 -20.76
N LYS A 374 -15.00 -26.23 -19.50
CA LYS A 374 -16.19 -25.43 -19.20
C LYS A 374 -15.75 -24.19 -18.45
N SER A 375 -16.06 -23.03 -19.04
CA SER A 375 -16.33 -21.78 -18.34
C SER A 375 -16.84 -22.06 -16.93
N PHE A 376 -16.29 -21.40 -15.90
CA PHE A 376 -16.68 -21.52 -14.49
C PHE A 376 -18.21 -21.66 -14.36
N ALA A 377 -18.67 -22.91 -14.35
CA ALA A 377 -20.07 -23.21 -14.11
C ALA A 377 -20.27 -23.10 -12.59
N PRO A 378 -21.42 -22.58 -12.12
CA PRO A 378 -21.68 -22.46 -10.69
C PRO A 378 -21.48 -23.82 -10.02
N ARG A 379 -20.58 -23.91 -9.03
CA ARG A 379 -20.35 -25.14 -8.27
C ARG A 379 -21.62 -25.40 -7.44
N GLU A 380 -22.39 -26.43 -7.79
CA GLU A 380 -23.59 -26.80 -7.04
C GLU A 380 -23.23 -27.04 -5.56
N GLY A 381 -23.75 -26.17 -4.67
CA GLY A 381 -23.57 -26.28 -3.22
C GLY A 381 -22.59 -25.31 -2.57
N ALA A 382 -21.81 -24.53 -3.34
CA ALA A 382 -20.94 -23.49 -2.76
C ALA A 382 -21.79 -22.33 -2.17
N ARG A 383 -21.41 -21.83 -0.99
CA ARG A 383 -22.04 -20.67 -0.38
C ARG A 383 -21.51 -19.42 -1.05
N LYS A 384 -22.40 -18.61 -1.59
CA LYS A 384 -22.04 -17.33 -2.19
C LYS A 384 -21.77 -16.30 -1.11
N VAL A 385 -20.67 -15.59 -1.22
CA VAL A 385 -20.27 -14.54 -0.29
C VAL A 385 -19.94 -13.29 -1.08
N PHE A 386 -20.59 -12.17 -0.76
CA PHE A 386 -20.20 -10.87 -1.30
C PHE A 386 -19.39 -10.12 -0.27
N VAL A 387 -18.18 -9.68 -0.61
CA VAL A 387 -17.34 -8.85 0.28
C VAL A 387 -17.49 -7.41 -0.17
N ILE A 388 -18.19 -6.58 0.60
CA ILE A 388 -18.42 -5.16 0.27
C ILE A 388 -17.46 -4.26 1.04
N PHE A 389 -16.83 -3.31 0.35
CA PHE A 389 -15.86 -2.35 0.89
C PHE A 389 -15.94 -1.01 0.15
N GLY A 390 -15.24 0.02 0.61
CA GLY A 390 -15.26 1.38 0.06
C GLY A 390 -16.05 2.35 0.93
N GLY A 391 -16.88 3.20 0.33
CA GLY A 391 -17.70 4.20 1.04
C GLY A 391 -17.21 5.65 0.89
N ASP A 392 -17.96 6.59 1.48
CA ASP A 392 -17.70 8.04 1.39
C ASP A 392 -16.78 8.59 2.48
N THR A 393 -16.41 7.76 3.46
CA THR A 393 -15.69 8.23 4.64
C THR A 393 -14.20 8.39 4.35
N SER A 394 -13.49 9.06 5.26
CA SER A 394 -12.02 9.07 5.27
C SER A 394 -11.42 7.67 5.46
N GLU A 395 -12.19 6.70 5.95
CA GLU A 395 -11.77 5.31 6.21
C GLU A 395 -11.93 4.40 4.97
N ARG A 396 -12.35 4.93 3.82
CA ARG A 396 -12.57 4.14 2.59
C ARG A 396 -11.33 3.39 2.10
N GLN A 397 -10.12 3.93 2.32
CA GLN A 397 -8.87 3.24 1.94
C GLN A 397 -8.60 2.05 2.86
N VAL A 398 -8.86 2.19 4.16
CA VAL A 398 -8.81 1.10 5.13
C VAL A 398 -9.85 0.02 4.78
N SER A 399 -11.02 0.45 4.31
CA SER A 399 -12.07 -0.44 3.81
C SER A 399 -11.61 -1.27 2.62
N LEU A 400 -10.97 -0.64 1.62
CA LEU A 400 -10.40 -1.35 0.48
C LEU A 400 -9.35 -2.38 0.92
N MET A 401 -8.37 -1.99 1.73
CA MET A 401 -7.33 -2.90 2.24
C MET A 401 -7.94 -4.09 3.00
N SER A 402 -8.88 -3.80 3.91
CA SER A 402 -9.58 -4.83 4.69
C SER A 402 -10.39 -5.77 3.81
N GLY A 403 -11.15 -5.22 2.87
CA GLY A 403 -11.99 -5.97 1.93
C GLY A 403 -11.18 -6.86 1.00
N THR A 404 -10.09 -6.35 0.44
CA THR A 404 -9.16 -7.12 -0.40
C THR A 404 -8.55 -8.28 0.39
N ASN A 405 -8.08 -8.04 1.62
CA ASN A 405 -7.53 -9.09 2.47
C ASN A 405 -8.56 -10.17 2.81
N VAL A 406 -9.79 -9.78 3.20
CA VAL A 406 -10.87 -10.74 3.46
C VAL A 406 -11.18 -11.56 2.21
N TRP A 407 -11.34 -10.90 1.06
CA TRP A 407 -11.64 -11.58 -0.19
C TRP A 407 -10.56 -12.61 -0.55
N LEU A 408 -9.27 -12.24 -0.54
CA LEU A 408 -8.16 -13.15 -0.85
C LEU A 408 -8.10 -14.35 0.10
N ASN A 409 -8.31 -14.14 1.41
CA ASN A 409 -8.33 -15.25 2.38
C ASN A 409 -9.51 -16.19 2.17
N LEU A 410 -10.69 -15.66 1.82
CA LEU A 410 -11.88 -16.47 1.57
C LEU A 410 -11.80 -17.27 0.26
N LEU A 411 -11.00 -16.83 -0.72
CA LEU A 411 -10.77 -17.59 -1.97
C LEU A 411 -10.06 -18.94 -1.74
N GLY A 412 -9.40 -19.15 -0.60
CA GLY A 412 -8.76 -20.43 -0.26
C GLY A 412 -9.75 -21.57 0.10
N PHE A 413 -11.02 -21.25 0.29
CA PHE A 413 -12.06 -22.17 0.74
C PHE A 413 -12.92 -22.66 -0.44
N ASP A 414 -12.92 -23.97 -0.70
CA ASP A 414 -13.64 -24.56 -1.84
C ASP A 414 -15.17 -24.53 -1.69
N ASP A 415 -15.67 -24.38 -0.46
CA ASP A 415 -17.10 -24.30 -0.15
C ASP A 415 -17.66 -22.88 -0.29
N LEU A 416 -16.82 -21.90 -0.64
CA LEU A 416 -17.20 -20.50 -0.82
C LEU A 416 -17.02 -20.04 -2.28
N GLU A 417 -17.99 -19.26 -2.77
CA GLU A 417 -17.88 -18.50 -4.01
C GLU A 417 -17.90 -17.01 -3.66
N VAL A 418 -16.75 -16.35 -3.75
CA VAL A 418 -16.56 -15.01 -3.15
C VAL A 418 -16.47 -13.93 -4.22
N THR A 419 -17.35 -12.94 -4.17
CA THR A 419 -17.37 -11.80 -5.10
C THR A 419 -17.03 -10.49 -4.36
N PRO A 420 -15.94 -9.81 -4.72
CA PRO A 420 -15.59 -8.51 -4.16
C PRO A 420 -16.48 -7.41 -4.77
N CYS A 421 -16.93 -6.47 -3.94
CA CYS A 421 -17.86 -5.42 -4.32
C CYS A 421 -17.41 -4.06 -3.76
N LEU A 422 -17.23 -3.06 -4.64
CA LEU A 422 -16.92 -1.69 -4.24
C LEU A 422 -18.20 -0.87 -4.10
N LEU A 423 -18.44 -0.32 -2.91
CA LEU A 423 -19.35 0.80 -2.68
C LEU A 423 -18.62 2.09 -3.06
N SER A 424 -19.01 2.71 -4.18
CA SER A 424 -18.31 3.90 -4.69
C SER A 424 -18.64 5.15 -3.87
N SER A 425 -17.67 6.07 -3.78
CA SER A 425 -17.90 7.41 -3.23
C SER A 425 -18.88 8.23 -4.10
N THR A 426 -19.70 9.05 -3.46
CA THR A 426 -20.62 10.02 -4.05
C THR A 426 -19.92 11.30 -4.50
N SER A 427 -18.74 11.62 -3.94
CA SER A 427 -18.04 12.89 -4.19
C SER A 427 -17.38 13.01 -5.56
N ASP A 428 -16.98 11.89 -6.17
CA ASP A 428 -16.01 11.93 -7.27
C ASP A 428 -16.66 12.13 -8.65
N TYR A 429 -17.99 12.13 -8.72
CA TYR A 429 -18.77 12.36 -9.94
C TYR A 429 -19.74 13.54 -9.86
N ALA A 430 -19.85 14.22 -8.72
CA ALA A 430 -20.78 15.33 -8.51
C ALA A 430 -20.25 16.69 -9.02
N SER A 431 -19.37 16.71 -10.03
CA SER A 431 -18.95 17.95 -10.72
C SER A 431 -19.74 18.23 -12.00
N SER A 432 -20.71 17.40 -12.37
CA SER A 432 -21.72 17.81 -13.35
C SER A 432 -23.07 17.14 -13.11
N VAL A 433 -24.06 17.99 -12.85
CA VAL A 433 -25.50 17.75 -12.82
C VAL A 433 -26.10 17.28 -11.48
N ASP A 434 -26.91 18.21 -10.95
CA ASP A 434 -27.99 18.13 -9.97
C ASP A 434 -27.76 18.37 -8.46
N LEU A 435 -28.48 19.40 -8.02
CA LEU A 435 -28.59 20.00 -6.70
C LEU A 435 -29.58 19.23 -5.81
N GLY A 436 -29.23 19.06 -4.55
CA GLY A 436 -30.21 18.85 -3.47
C GLY A 436 -30.59 17.39 -3.20
N ILE A 437 -29.67 16.63 -2.62
CA ILE A 437 -29.92 15.24 -2.26
C ILE A 437 -30.33 15.14 -0.78
N LYS A 438 -31.61 14.77 -0.56
CA LYS A 438 -32.17 14.40 0.77
C LYS A 438 -31.90 12.91 1.07
N ALA A 439 -32.12 12.51 2.32
CA ALA A 439 -31.90 11.17 2.89
C ALA A 439 -32.50 9.95 2.14
N ASP A 440 -33.29 10.15 1.09
CA ASP A 440 -33.83 9.09 0.20
C ASP A 440 -32.77 8.50 -0.79
N ASP A 441 -31.54 9.00 -0.80
CA ASP A 441 -30.54 8.69 -1.83
C ASP A 441 -29.58 7.53 -1.53
N VAL A 442 -29.61 6.96 -0.31
CA VAL A 442 -28.74 5.82 0.04
C VAL A 442 -28.98 4.62 -0.88
N TRP A 443 -30.24 4.40 -1.30
CA TRP A 443 -30.62 3.31 -2.21
C TRP A 443 -30.04 3.44 -3.62
N ASN A 444 -29.70 4.65 -4.06
CA ASN A 444 -29.16 4.94 -5.40
C ASN A 444 -27.64 4.89 -5.46
N ARG A 445 -26.96 4.77 -4.30
CA ARG A 445 -25.51 4.63 -4.23
C ARG A 445 -25.04 3.51 -5.15
N THR A 446 -23.94 3.74 -5.84
CA THR A 446 -23.42 2.78 -6.82
C THR A 446 -22.60 1.70 -6.11
N VAL A 447 -22.86 0.45 -6.48
CA VAL A 447 -22.05 -0.72 -6.10
C VAL A 447 -21.52 -1.38 -7.36
N TRP A 448 -20.22 -1.66 -7.38
CA TRP A 448 -19.55 -2.38 -8.45
C TRP A 448 -19.20 -3.79 -8.00
N SER A 449 -19.65 -4.82 -8.69
CA SER A 449 -19.05 -6.15 -8.57
C SER A 449 -17.78 -6.20 -9.40
N LEU A 450 -16.67 -6.58 -8.77
CA LEU A 450 -15.34 -6.43 -9.33
C LEU A 450 -14.77 -7.77 -9.82
N PRO A 451 -14.16 -7.81 -11.01
CA PRO A 451 -13.31 -8.93 -11.41
C PRO A 451 -11.97 -8.86 -10.67
N TYR A 452 -11.28 -9.99 -10.59
CA TYR A 452 -10.04 -10.17 -9.81
C TYR A 452 -9.01 -9.05 -10.03
N SER A 453 -8.77 -8.67 -11.30
CA SER A 453 -7.72 -7.71 -11.66
C SER A 453 -7.99 -6.26 -11.26
N LEU A 454 -9.24 -5.91 -10.94
CA LEU A 454 -9.63 -4.54 -10.59
C LEU A 454 -9.61 -4.29 -9.08
N VAL A 455 -9.65 -5.35 -8.26
CA VAL A 455 -9.55 -5.23 -6.80
C VAL A 455 -8.14 -4.84 -6.34
N LEU A 456 -7.12 -5.25 -7.11
CA LEU A 456 -5.71 -5.09 -6.76
C LEU A 456 -5.22 -3.67 -7.05
N ARG A 457 -5.67 -2.69 -6.26
CA ARG A 457 -5.29 -1.27 -6.33
C ARG A 457 -5.03 -0.72 -4.94
N HIS A 458 -4.30 0.39 -4.86
CA HIS A 458 -3.96 0.99 -3.58
C HIS A 458 -5.06 1.91 -3.06
N THR A 459 -5.88 2.47 -3.95
CA THR A 459 -6.96 3.39 -3.57
C THR A 459 -8.31 3.03 -4.16
N THR A 460 -9.39 3.42 -3.49
CA THR A 460 -10.77 3.24 -3.98
C THR A 460 -11.03 3.96 -5.31
N GLU A 461 -10.35 5.08 -5.51
CA GLU A 461 -10.40 5.92 -6.69
C GLU A 461 -9.77 5.18 -7.89
N GLU A 462 -8.60 4.57 -7.69
CA GLU A 462 -7.97 3.72 -8.72
C GLU A 462 -8.84 2.51 -9.10
N VAL A 463 -9.54 1.89 -8.14
CA VAL A 463 -10.48 0.80 -8.44
C VAL A 463 -11.63 1.32 -9.30
N LEU A 464 -12.19 2.48 -8.96
CA LEU A 464 -13.29 3.10 -9.69
C LEU A 464 -12.88 3.49 -11.11
N ASP A 465 -11.75 4.19 -11.27
CA ASP A 465 -11.19 4.56 -12.57
C ASP A 465 -10.95 3.33 -13.44
N ALA A 466 -10.39 2.26 -12.85
CA ALA A 466 -10.17 1.01 -13.57
C ALA A 466 -11.49 0.30 -13.95
N CYS A 467 -12.57 0.46 -13.19
CA CYS A 467 -13.90 -0.02 -13.57
C CYS A 467 -14.44 0.72 -14.78
N ILE A 468 -14.28 2.05 -14.81
CA ILE A 468 -14.73 2.91 -15.91
C ILE A 468 -13.93 2.61 -17.17
N GLU A 469 -12.61 2.54 -17.07
CA GLU A 469 -11.74 2.16 -18.19
C GLU A 469 -12.08 0.77 -18.73
N ALA A 470 -12.40 -0.20 -17.87
CA ALA A 470 -12.70 -1.56 -18.30
C ALA A 470 -13.98 -1.68 -19.14
N ILE A 471 -14.96 -0.77 -18.96
CA ILE A 471 -16.21 -0.77 -19.73
C ILE A 471 -16.19 0.20 -20.92
N GLU A 472 -15.15 1.02 -21.05
CA GLU A 472 -14.98 1.90 -22.21
C GLU A 472 -14.62 1.06 -23.45
N PRO A 473 -15.40 1.11 -24.56
CA PRO A 473 -15.26 0.16 -25.66
C PRO A 473 -13.87 0.11 -26.30
N ASN A 474 -13.21 1.25 -26.51
CA ASN A 474 -11.91 1.27 -27.18
C ASN A 474 -10.81 0.71 -26.28
N ARG A 475 -10.84 1.09 -25.00
CA ARG A 475 -9.91 0.64 -23.97
C ARG A 475 -10.09 -0.83 -23.66
N ALA A 476 -11.33 -1.32 -23.62
CA ALA A 476 -11.64 -2.74 -23.46
C ALA A 476 -11.09 -3.56 -24.65
N ALA A 477 -11.29 -3.10 -25.89
CA ALA A 477 -10.78 -3.76 -27.08
C ALA A 477 -9.24 -3.80 -27.10
N LEU A 478 -8.58 -2.68 -26.78
CA LEU A 478 -7.13 -2.60 -26.66
C LEU A 478 -6.59 -3.54 -25.58
N THR A 479 -7.21 -3.54 -24.40
CA THR A 479 -6.81 -4.39 -23.27
C THR A 479 -6.97 -5.87 -23.61
N SER A 480 -8.08 -6.26 -24.24
CA SER A 480 -8.31 -7.64 -24.68
C SER A 480 -7.29 -8.07 -25.74
N HIS A 481 -6.98 -7.21 -26.71
CA HIS A 481 -5.94 -7.48 -27.71
C HIS A 481 -4.57 -7.73 -27.06
N LEU A 482 -4.14 -6.83 -26.18
CA LEU A 482 -2.86 -6.94 -25.47
C LEU A 482 -2.83 -8.18 -24.57
N ARG A 483 -3.90 -8.43 -23.80
CA ARG A 483 -4.06 -9.61 -22.94
C ARG A 483 -3.90 -10.90 -23.74
N ASN A 484 -4.64 -11.06 -24.84
CA ASN A 484 -4.60 -12.26 -25.67
C ASN A 484 -3.20 -12.51 -26.23
N LYS A 485 -2.48 -11.46 -26.63
CA LYS A 485 -1.09 -11.57 -27.08
C LYS A 485 -0.20 -12.17 -26.00
N VAL A 486 -0.23 -11.63 -24.78
CA VAL A 486 0.61 -12.15 -23.67
C VAL A 486 0.19 -13.56 -23.27
N MET A 487 -1.12 -13.84 -23.21
CA MET A 487 -1.62 -15.17 -22.86
C MET A 487 -1.17 -16.22 -23.89
N ASN A 488 -1.15 -15.90 -25.18
CA ASN A 488 -0.63 -16.78 -26.21
C ASN A 488 0.88 -17.02 -26.06
N ASP A 489 1.66 -15.97 -25.78
CA ASP A 489 3.11 -16.09 -25.53
C ASP A 489 3.38 -17.03 -24.33
N LEU A 490 2.62 -16.87 -23.24
CA LEU A 490 2.70 -17.72 -22.04
C LEU A 490 2.26 -19.17 -22.31
N MET A 491 1.16 -19.37 -23.04
CA MET A 491 0.68 -20.70 -23.40
C MET A 491 1.68 -21.43 -24.28
N GLU A 492 2.30 -20.73 -25.24
CA GLU A 492 3.30 -21.32 -26.12
C GLU A 492 4.56 -21.72 -25.36
N GLY A 493 5.03 -20.90 -24.41
CA GLY A 493 6.17 -21.24 -23.57
C GLY A 493 5.90 -22.40 -22.60
N LEU A 494 4.70 -22.42 -22.00
CA LEU A 494 4.31 -23.43 -21.02
C LEU A 494 3.67 -24.70 -21.62
N LYS A 495 3.57 -24.82 -22.95
CA LYS A 495 2.84 -25.92 -23.61
C LYS A 495 3.37 -27.32 -23.27
N ASP A 496 4.67 -27.43 -23.02
CA ASP A 496 5.35 -28.70 -22.74
C ASP A 496 5.40 -28.99 -21.21
N GLN A 497 4.81 -28.11 -20.40
CA GLN A 497 4.81 -28.20 -18.94
C GLN A 497 3.53 -28.89 -18.44
N ASN A 498 3.66 -30.16 -18.04
CA ASN A 498 2.51 -30.98 -17.59
C ASN A 498 1.73 -30.42 -16.40
N TRP A 499 2.34 -29.55 -15.59
CA TRP A 499 1.71 -28.92 -14.43
C TRP A 499 0.83 -27.72 -14.81
N PHE A 500 1.03 -27.13 -15.99
CA PHE A 500 0.27 -25.97 -16.45
C PHE A 500 -1.03 -26.43 -17.13
N THR A 501 -2.16 -26.19 -16.48
CA THR A 501 -3.49 -26.57 -17.00
C THR A 501 -4.28 -25.38 -17.56
N GLY A 502 -3.61 -24.26 -17.79
CA GLY A 502 -4.22 -22.99 -18.22
C GLY A 502 -4.38 -21.97 -17.10
N PHE A 503 -5.15 -20.93 -17.41
CA PHE A 503 -5.37 -19.75 -16.57
C PHE A 503 -6.60 -19.90 -15.67
N ASP A 504 -6.55 -19.35 -14.46
CA ASP A 504 -7.59 -19.46 -13.44
C ASP A 504 -8.41 -18.17 -13.22
N ILE A 505 -8.06 -17.09 -13.92
CA ILE A 505 -8.86 -15.85 -13.96
C ILE A 505 -9.42 -15.63 -15.36
N ALA A 506 -10.75 -15.52 -15.43
CA ALA A 506 -11.49 -15.15 -16.62
C ALA A 506 -11.41 -13.64 -16.93
N ASP A 507 -11.60 -13.29 -18.20
CA ASP A 507 -11.68 -11.90 -18.67
C ASP A 507 -13.11 -11.35 -18.45
N GLU A 508 -13.49 -11.15 -17.19
CA GLU A 508 -14.80 -10.64 -16.82
C GLU A 508 -14.79 -9.11 -16.69
N LEU A 509 -15.86 -8.48 -17.20
CA LEU A 509 -16.10 -7.05 -17.04
C LEU A 509 -16.74 -6.75 -15.68
N PRO A 510 -16.42 -5.60 -15.05
CA PRO A 510 -17.09 -5.18 -13.83
C PRO A 510 -18.57 -4.88 -14.10
N LYS A 511 -19.41 -5.11 -13.08
CA LYS A 511 -20.86 -4.90 -13.17
C LYS A 511 -21.30 -3.80 -12.22
N LYS A 512 -21.99 -2.80 -12.75
CA LYS A 512 -22.51 -1.64 -12.01
C LYS A 512 -23.96 -1.89 -11.59
N PHE A 513 -24.26 -1.62 -10.32
CA PHE A 513 -25.59 -1.71 -9.73
C PHE A 513 -25.88 -0.47 -8.88
N SER A 514 -27.15 -0.11 -8.69
CA SER A 514 -27.53 0.64 -7.49
C SER A 514 -27.49 -0.27 -6.27
N LEU A 515 -27.32 0.29 -5.07
CA LEU A 515 -27.29 -0.46 -3.81
C LEU A 515 -28.55 -1.31 -3.67
N ARG A 516 -29.71 -0.77 -4.06
CA ARG A 516 -30.97 -1.52 -4.10
C ARG A 516 -30.92 -2.74 -5.02
N GLN A 517 -30.40 -2.57 -6.24
CA GLN A 517 -30.28 -3.66 -7.21
C GLN A 517 -29.30 -4.72 -6.72
N TRP A 518 -28.19 -4.31 -6.11
CA TRP A 518 -27.18 -5.21 -5.57
C TRP A 518 -27.68 -6.03 -4.38
N ILE A 519 -28.44 -5.43 -3.45
CA ILE A 519 -29.06 -6.18 -2.33
C ILE A 519 -30.07 -7.21 -2.86
N LYS A 520 -30.87 -6.84 -3.86
CA LYS A 520 -31.79 -7.78 -4.52
C LYS A 520 -31.03 -8.93 -5.19
N LEU A 521 -29.93 -8.63 -5.88
CA LEU A 521 -29.06 -9.65 -6.45
C LEU A 521 -28.53 -10.60 -5.36
N ALA A 522 -28.02 -10.07 -4.25
CA ALA A 522 -27.53 -10.87 -3.13
C ALA A 522 -28.62 -11.82 -2.58
N LYS A 523 -29.86 -11.35 -2.46
CA LYS A 523 -31.02 -12.17 -2.09
C LYS A 523 -31.32 -13.26 -3.11
N GLU A 524 -31.40 -12.90 -4.39
CA GLU A 524 -31.70 -13.82 -5.49
C GLU A 524 -30.68 -14.95 -5.58
N VAL A 525 -29.40 -14.63 -5.43
CA VAL A 525 -28.32 -15.63 -5.46
C VAL A 525 -28.07 -16.29 -4.09
N LYS A 526 -28.84 -15.94 -3.05
CA LYS A 526 -28.69 -16.42 -1.67
C LYS A 526 -27.28 -16.21 -1.10
N ALA A 527 -26.68 -15.06 -1.42
CA ALA A 527 -25.37 -14.69 -0.91
C ALA A 527 -25.42 -14.21 0.54
N THR A 528 -24.33 -14.45 1.28
CA THR A 528 -24.05 -13.79 2.55
C THR A 528 -23.15 -12.58 2.29
N VAL A 529 -23.45 -11.43 2.91
CA VAL A 529 -22.64 -10.22 2.76
C VAL A 529 -21.63 -10.12 3.88
N PHE A 530 -20.34 -10.17 3.53
CA PHE A 530 -19.27 -9.76 4.42
C PHE A 530 -19.11 -8.24 4.34
N ILE A 531 -19.40 -7.53 5.43
CA ILE A 531 -19.29 -6.07 5.50
C ILE A 531 -17.86 -5.70 5.90
N ALA A 532 -17.12 -5.10 4.98
CA ALA A 532 -15.78 -4.52 5.18
C ALA A 532 -15.78 -3.01 4.83
N VAL A 533 -16.94 -2.36 4.90
CA VAL A 533 -17.10 -0.91 4.79
C VAL A 533 -16.90 -0.32 6.18
N HIS A 534 -15.88 0.51 6.36
CA HIS A 534 -15.57 1.22 7.61
C HIS A 534 -16.19 2.61 7.63
N GLY A 535 -16.75 3.01 8.76
CA GLY A 535 -17.44 4.27 8.96
C GLY A 535 -18.77 4.38 8.18
N GLY A 536 -19.53 5.41 8.54
CA GLY A 536 -20.81 5.75 7.88
C GLY A 536 -21.76 4.55 7.79
N ILE A 537 -22.34 4.33 6.61
CA ILE A 537 -23.38 3.30 6.41
C ILE A 537 -22.92 1.87 6.69
N GLY A 538 -21.60 1.63 6.71
CA GLY A 538 -21.02 0.32 7.02
C GLY A 538 -21.11 -0.04 8.50
N GLU A 539 -21.14 0.95 9.40
CA GLU A 539 -21.03 0.76 10.85
C GLU A 539 -22.16 1.43 11.66
N ASP A 540 -22.93 2.36 11.07
CA ASP A 540 -24.01 3.09 11.75
C ASP A 540 -25.36 2.35 11.81
N GLY A 541 -25.42 1.14 11.27
CA GLY A 541 -26.62 0.31 11.19
C GLY A 541 -27.43 0.48 9.90
N THR A 542 -27.09 1.43 9.03
CA THR A 542 -27.83 1.72 7.79
C THR A 542 -27.76 0.54 6.82
N LEU A 543 -26.56 0.09 6.42
CA LEU A 543 -26.42 -1.04 5.49
C LEU A 543 -27.02 -2.31 6.08
N GLN A 544 -26.84 -2.55 7.38
CA GLN A 544 -27.43 -3.68 8.11
C GLN A 544 -28.95 -3.66 8.01
N SER A 545 -29.58 -2.50 8.24
CA SER A 545 -31.03 -2.34 8.14
C SER A 545 -31.56 -2.62 6.72
N LEU A 546 -30.83 -2.17 5.70
CA LEU A 546 -31.18 -2.41 4.30
C LEU A 546 -31.10 -3.90 3.94
N LEU A 547 -30.10 -4.62 4.46
CA LEU A 547 -29.93 -6.06 4.27
C LEU A 547 -31.01 -6.85 5.05
N ASP A 548 -31.27 -6.47 6.30
CA ASP A 548 -32.33 -7.07 7.14
C ASP A 548 -33.71 -6.93 6.49
N ALA A 549 -34.01 -5.76 5.91
CA ALA A 549 -35.27 -5.50 5.22
C ALA A 549 -35.53 -6.44 4.03
N GLU A 550 -34.46 -6.89 3.36
CA GLU A 550 -34.54 -7.83 2.24
C GLU A 550 -34.28 -9.29 2.66
N GLY A 551 -33.96 -9.55 3.93
CA GLY A 551 -33.64 -10.88 4.46
C GLY A 551 -32.30 -11.43 3.96
N VAL A 552 -31.35 -10.55 3.63
CA VAL A 552 -30.00 -10.94 3.18
C VAL A 552 -29.10 -11.12 4.41
N PRO A 553 -28.50 -12.30 4.62
CA PRO A 553 -27.62 -12.52 5.77
C PRO A 553 -26.30 -11.74 5.62
N TYR A 554 -25.76 -11.23 6.72
CA TYR A 554 -24.49 -10.50 6.75
C TYR A 554 -23.64 -10.81 7.98
N THR A 555 -22.35 -10.46 7.90
CA THR A 555 -21.40 -10.55 9.01
C THR A 555 -21.41 -9.31 9.89
N GLY A 556 -21.12 -9.48 11.18
CA GLY A 556 -20.94 -8.37 12.12
C GLY A 556 -22.19 -8.08 12.98
N PRO A 557 -22.17 -6.97 13.74
CA PRO A 557 -23.28 -6.56 14.59
C PRO A 557 -24.52 -6.19 13.77
N GLY A 558 -25.71 -6.43 14.34
CA GLY A 558 -26.97 -6.03 13.70
C GLY A 558 -27.32 -4.56 13.91
N THR A 559 -28.32 -4.05 13.19
CA THR A 559 -28.69 -2.62 13.09
C THR A 559 -28.66 -1.86 14.42
N LEU A 560 -29.33 -2.36 15.46
CA LEU A 560 -29.42 -1.66 16.75
C LEU A 560 -28.05 -1.55 17.45
N ALA A 561 -27.24 -2.61 17.40
CA ALA A 561 -25.93 -2.61 18.02
C ALA A 561 -24.98 -1.67 17.26
N SER A 562 -24.97 -1.76 15.93
CA SER A 562 -24.20 -0.86 15.06
C SER A 562 -24.55 0.60 15.30
N ASN A 563 -25.84 0.93 15.31
CA ASN A 563 -26.34 2.29 15.54
C ASN A 563 -25.93 2.86 16.91
N VAL A 564 -26.05 2.04 17.97
CA VAL A 564 -25.64 2.44 19.32
C VAL A 564 -24.12 2.61 19.40
N CYS A 565 -23.34 1.69 18.82
CA CYS A 565 -21.87 1.70 18.89
C CYS A 565 -21.23 2.84 18.08
N MET A 566 -21.86 3.27 16.98
CA MET A 566 -21.38 4.41 16.19
C MET A 566 -21.66 5.75 16.88
N ASP A 567 -22.72 5.83 17.70
CA ASP A 567 -23.00 6.98 18.55
C ASP A 567 -22.25 6.84 19.89
N LYS A 568 -21.15 7.59 20.05
CA LYS A 568 -20.31 7.54 21.24
C LYS A 568 -21.04 7.97 22.53
N VAL A 569 -22.12 8.76 22.41
CA VAL A 569 -22.96 9.14 23.54
C VAL A 569 -23.86 7.97 23.94
N ALA A 570 -24.58 7.40 22.97
CA ALA A 570 -25.44 6.24 23.19
C ALA A 570 -24.65 5.03 23.73
N THR A 571 -23.47 4.78 23.16
CA THR A 571 -22.53 3.76 23.65
C THR A 571 -22.18 3.98 25.11
N SER A 572 -21.85 5.21 25.51
CA SER A 572 -21.50 5.52 26.89
C SER A 572 -22.66 5.29 27.84
N VAL A 573 -23.88 5.67 27.45
CA VAL A 573 -25.09 5.40 28.24
C VAL A 573 -25.30 3.89 28.39
N ALA A 574 -25.14 3.12 27.31
CA ALA A 574 -25.25 1.65 27.36
C ALA A 574 -24.21 1.03 28.31
N ILE A 575 -22.95 1.49 28.26
CA ILE A 575 -21.87 0.99 29.13
C ILE A 575 -22.08 1.37 30.60
N LYS A 576 -22.68 2.54 30.90
CA LYS A 576 -23.00 2.91 32.30
C LYS A 576 -23.91 1.89 32.99
N HIS A 577 -24.77 1.20 32.24
CA HIS A 577 -25.59 0.12 32.79
C HIS A 577 -24.78 -1.16 33.13
N LEU A 578 -23.55 -1.28 32.64
CA LEU A 578 -22.64 -2.40 32.89
C LEU A 578 -21.61 -2.13 33.98
N THR A 579 -21.69 -0.99 34.67
CA THR A 579 -20.76 -0.62 35.76
C THR A 579 -20.77 -1.64 36.90
N SER A 580 -21.92 -2.24 37.21
CA SER A 580 -22.02 -3.32 38.20
C SER A 580 -21.27 -4.60 37.80
N SER A 581 -20.97 -4.76 36.50
CA SER A 581 -20.20 -5.87 35.94
C SER A 581 -18.71 -5.53 35.77
N GLY A 582 -18.25 -4.39 36.30
CA GLY A 582 -16.86 -3.93 36.20
C GLY A 582 -16.50 -3.28 34.87
N VAL A 583 -17.45 -3.06 33.97
CA VAL A 583 -17.22 -2.35 32.71
C VAL A 583 -17.49 -0.86 32.92
N LEU A 584 -16.43 -0.05 32.76
CA LEU A 584 -16.45 1.38 33.08
C LEU A 584 -16.35 2.23 31.81
N THR A 585 -16.91 3.44 31.85
CA THR A 585 -16.74 4.49 30.83
C THR A 585 -16.31 5.78 31.51
N ILE A 586 -15.48 6.57 30.83
CA ILE A 586 -15.08 7.90 31.30
C ILE A 586 -16.29 8.85 31.35
N ASN A 587 -16.24 9.80 32.30
CA ASN A 587 -17.19 10.90 32.37
C ASN A 587 -17.01 11.82 31.14
N LYS A 588 -18.11 12.38 30.65
CA LYS A 588 -18.12 13.22 29.44
C LYS A 588 -19.27 14.20 29.43
N GLU A 589 -19.04 15.35 28.83
CA GLU A 589 -20.04 16.37 28.54
C GLU A 589 -20.35 16.35 27.03
N VAL A 590 -21.62 16.54 26.67
CA VAL A 590 -22.07 16.58 25.27
C VAL A 590 -22.66 17.96 25.01
N TRP A 591 -22.12 18.67 24.03
CA TRP A 591 -22.49 20.04 23.71
C TRP A 591 -22.85 20.13 22.22
N THR A 592 -23.89 20.92 21.93
CA THR A 592 -24.26 21.25 20.55
C THR A 592 -23.37 22.36 20.00
N LYS A 593 -23.39 22.55 18.68
CA LYS A 593 -22.77 23.72 18.06
C LYS A 593 -23.30 25.04 18.65
N ASP A 594 -24.60 25.12 18.89
CA ASP A 594 -25.23 26.33 19.44
C ASP A 594 -24.75 26.62 20.87
N ASP A 595 -24.58 25.58 21.69
CA ASP A 595 -24.03 25.73 23.05
C ASP A 595 -22.62 26.37 23.03
N LEU A 596 -21.84 26.08 22.00
CA LEU A 596 -20.48 26.59 21.82
C LEU A 596 -20.43 28.02 21.25
N SER A 597 -21.44 28.44 20.51
CA SER A 597 -21.53 29.81 19.97
C SER A 597 -22.17 30.82 20.93
N ASN A 598 -22.92 30.34 21.93
CA ASN A 598 -23.72 31.19 22.82
C ASN A 598 -22.98 31.75 24.04
N LYS A 599 -21.71 31.38 24.25
CA LYS A 599 -20.91 31.80 25.41
C LYS A 599 -19.49 32.21 25.00
N PRO A 600 -18.82 33.11 25.76
CA PRO A 600 -17.40 33.36 25.59
C PRO A 600 -16.58 32.07 25.77
N ILE A 601 -15.57 31.86 24.91
CA ILE A 601 -14.75 30.64 24.90
C ILE A 601 -14.08 30.35 26.25
N ASN A 602 -13.69 31.41 27.00
CA ASN A 602 -13.11 31.25 28.34
C ASN A 602 -14.12 30.68 29.34
N ASP A 603 -15.40 31.08 29.24
CA ASP A 603 -16.45 30.58 30.13
C ASP A 603 -16.80 29.13 29.76
N ILE A 604 -16.82 28.79 28.47
CA ILE A 604 -16.99 27.41 27.99
C ILE A 604 -15.87 26.52 28.53
N TRP A 605 -14.62 26.96 28.39
CA TRP A 605 -13.46 26.22 28.90
C TRP A 605 -13.55 26.02 30.42
N HIS A 606 -13.93 27.07 31.16
CA HIS A 606 -14.10 26.99 32.61
C HIS A 606 -15.22 26.02 33.01
N ASP A 607 -16.40 26.12 32.38
CA ASP A 607 -17.55 25.23 32.61
C ASP A 607 -17.17 23.76 32.36
N LEU A 608 -16.50 23.47 31.24
CA LEU A 608 -16.08 22.12 30.87
C LEU A 608 -15.06 21.54 31.85
N THR A 609 -13.99 22.29 32.15
CA THR A 609 -12.92 21.83 33.05
C THR A 609 -13.40 21.67 34.49
N GLN A 610 -14.31 22.52 34.96
CA GLN A 610 -14.92 22.40 36.29
C GLN A 610 -15.82 21.17 36.39
N LYS A 611 -16.71 20.95 35.41
CA LYS A 611 -17.63 19.80 35.40
C LYS A 611 -16.91 18.46 35.26
N LEU A 612 -15.91 18.41 34.38
CA LEU A 612 -15.14 17.20 34.11
C LEU A 612 -13.99 16.98 35.10
N GLN A 613 -13.72 17.96 35.96
CA GLN A 613 -12.68 17.94 36.99
C GLN A 613 -11.30 17.58 36.42
N CYS A 614 -10.91 18.25 35.32
CA CYS A 614 -9.67 17.97 34.62
C CYS A 614 -9.03 19.24 34.02
N GLU A 615 -7.71 19.21 33.85
CA GLU A 615 -6.94 20.32 33.27
C GLU A 615 -6.78 20.22 31.74
N THR A 616 -6.95 19.02 31.19
CA THR A 616 -6.81 18.74 29.75
C THR A 616 -8.04 17.96 29.27
N LEU A 617 -8.56 18.37 28.12
CA LEU A 617 -9.74 17.78 27.50
C LEU A 617 -9.37 17.06 26.20
N CYS A 618 -10.11 15.99 25.90
CA CYS A 618 -10.24 15.46 24.56
C CYS A 618 -11.58 15.93 23.99
N VAL A 619 -11.57 16.54 22.80
CA VAL A 619 -12.77 16.83 22.02
C VAL A 619 -12.88 15.83 20.87
N LYS A 620 -14.09 15.36 20.58
CA LYS A 620 -14.38 14.49 19.42
C LYS A 620 -15.83 14.58 18.95
N PRO A 621 -16.12 14.31 17.67
CA PRO A 621 -17.49 14.19 17.18
C PRO A 621 -18.21 12.98 17.77
N ALA A 622 -19.53 13.12 18.00
CA ALA A 622 -20.35 12.06 18.58
C ALA A 622 -20.54 10.85 17.64
N LYS A 623 -20.67 11.08 16.32
CA LYS A 623 -21.12 10.07 15.33
C LYS A 623 -20.14 9.77 14.18
N ASP A 624 -18.92 10.30 14.24
CA ASP A 624 -17.89 10.05 13.21
C ASP A 624 -16.92 8.93 13.58
N GLY A 625 -16.09 8.52 12.60
CA GLY A 625 -15.04 7.51 12.76
C GLY A 625 -14.05 7.78 13.90
N CYS A 626 -13.24 6.79 14.24
CA CYS A 626 -12.49 6.76 15.49
C CYS A 626 -11.37 7.82 15.63
N SER A 627 -10.99 8.49 14.54
CA SER A 627 -9.90 9.48 14.50
C SER A 627 -10.26 10.83 13.88
N THR A 628 -11.43 10.97 13.24
CA THR A 628 -11.85 12.22 12.60
C THR A 628 -12.30 13.25 13.64
N GLY A 629 -11.74 14.46 13.60
CA GLY A 629 -12.05 15.57 14.50
C GLY A 629 -11.62 15.34 15.96
N VAL A 630 -10.73 14.40 16.23
CA VAL A 630 -10.27 14.13 17.60
C VAL A 630 -9.10 15.05 17.92
N ALA A 631 -9.21 15.86 18.98
CA ALA A 631 -8.15 16.79 19.38
C ALA A 631 -7.96 16.84 20.90
N ARG A 632 -6.70 17.01 21.33
CA ARG A 632 -6.34 17.31 22.72
C ARG A 632 -6.33 18.83 22.90
N LEU A 633 -7.06 19.31 23.90
CA LEU A 633 -7.16 20.73 24.25
C LEU A 633 -6.57 20.95 25.66
N ARG A 634 -5.65 21.91 25.83
CA ARG A 634 -5.05 22.24 27.14
C ARG A 634 -5.44 23.62 27.65
N CYS A 635 -5.99 24.48 26.80
CA CYS A 635 -6.41 25.81 27.18
C CYS A 635 -7.59 26.30 26.33
N SER A 636 -8.17 27.43 26.74
CA SER A 636 -9.25 28.09 26.01
C SER A 636 -8.84 28.51 24.59
N ASN A 637 -7.57 28.78 24.34
CA ASN A 637 -7.07 29.09 22.98
C ASN A 637 -7.14 27.89 22.04
N ASP A 638 -6.82 26.68 22.52
CA ASP A 638 -6.96 25.46 21.71
C ASP A 638 -8.42 25.22 21.33
N LEU A 639 -9.32 25.42 22.29
CA LEU A 639 -10.77 25.33 22.06
C LEU A 639 -11.23 26.37 21.03
N ALA A 640 -10.70 27.59 21.08
CA ALA A 640 -11.00 28.65 20.11
C ALA A 640 -10.63 28.23 18.67
N ILE A 641 -9.43 27.66 18.49
CA ILE A 641 -8.94 27.19 17.19
C ILE A 641 -9.83 26.07 16.67
N TYR A 642 -10.19 25.11 17.53
CA TYR A 642 -11.03 23.98 17.15
C TYR A 642 -12.44 24.42 16.76
N ILE A 643 -13.09 25.30 17.54
CA ILE A 643 -14.42 25.85 17.22
C ILE A 643 -14.38 26.62 15.91
N LYS A 644 -13.35 27.46 15.71
CA LYS A 644 -13.18 28.22 14.48
C LYS A 644 -13.06 27.31 13.26
N ALA A 645 -12.32 26.21 13.37
CA ALA A 645 -12.21 25.23 12.29
C ALA A 645 -13.58 24.63 11.90
N LEU A 646 -14.46 24.39 12.88
CA LEU A 646 -15.82 23.91 12.63
C LEU A 646 -16.74 24.99 12.04
N GLU A 647 -16.59 26.24 12.46
CA GLU A 647 -17.36 27.38 11.93
C GLU A 647 -16.99 27.67 10.47
N GLU A 648 -15.70 27.66 10.15
CA GLU A 648 -15.16 27.87 8.81
C GLU A 648 -15.25 26.62 7.91
N ARG A 649 -15.74 25.48 8.45
CA ARG A 649 -15.85 24.20 7.74
C ARG A 649 -14.51 23.75 7.13
N LEU A 650 -13.43 23.98 7.86
CA LEU A 650 -12.11 23.53 7.44
C LEU A 650 -12.12 22.01 7.33
N LEU A 651 -11.51 21.49 6.26
CA LEU A 651 -11.34 20.05 6.10
C LEU A 651 -10.28 19.50 7.06
N ARG A 652 -9.34 20.33 7.53
CA ARG A 652 -8.19 19.92 8.35
C ARG A 652 -7.73 21.03 9.28
N ILE A 653 -7.20 20.66 10.45
CA ILE A 653 -6.39 21.52 11.32
C ILE A 653 -4.90 21.17 11.07
N PRO A 654 -4.06 22.15 10.69
CA PRO A 654 -2.65 21.91 10.42
C PRO A 654 -1.89 21.39 11.66
N PRO A 655 -0.81 20.61 11.49
CA PRO A 655 0.04 20.17 12.58
C PRO A 655 0.52 21.34 13.46
N ASN A 656 0.64 21.10 14.77
CA ASN A 656 1.14 22.07 15.76
C ASN A 656 0.40 23.42 15.79
N SER A 657 -0.86 23.45 15.39
CA SER A 657 -1.73 24.63 15.52
C SER A 657 -2.24 24.83 16.95
N LEU A 658 -2.32 23.76 17.73
CA LEU A 658 -2.72 23.77 19.15
C LEU A 658 -1.50 23.87 20.08
N SER A 659 -1.74 24.18 21.35
CA SER A 659 -0.70 24.44 22.37
C SER A 659 0.26 23.27 22.63
N LYS A 660 -0.13 22.05 22.27
CA LYS A 660 0.68 20.83 22.37
C LYS A 660 0.95 20.29 20.97
N ALA A 661 2.16 19.79 20.75
CA ALA A 661 2.55 19.24 19.46
C ALA A 661 1.59 18.13 19.01
N HIS A 662 1.13 18.21 17.77
CA HIS A 662 0.15 17.28 17.20
C HIS A 662 0.33 17.17 15.69
N GLY A 663 -0.03 16.00 15.13
CA GLY A 663 -0.09 15.79 13.69
C GLY A 663 -1.27 16.51 13.03
N MET A 664 -1.48 16.28 11.74
CA MET A 664 -2.62 16.84 11.02
C MET A 664 -3.94 16.23 11.56
N ILE A 665 -4.95 17.06 11.83
CA ILE A 665 -6.26 16.58 12.29
C ILE A 665 -7.24 16.73 11.14
N GLU A 666 -7.74 15.60 10.62
CA GLU A 666 -8.84 15.58 9.64
C GLU A 666 -10.13 15.99 10.34
N MET A 667 -10.84 16.99 9.80
CA MET A 667 -12.06 17.52 10.39
C MET A 667 -13.31 16.94 9.69
N PRO A 668 -14.38 16.67 10.42
CA PRO A 668 -15.65 16.22 9.83
C PRO A 668 -16.24 17.28 8.90
N ASN A 669 -16.69 16.86 7.71
CA ASN A 669 -17.39 17.70 6.75
C ASN A 669 -18.66 16.96 6.25
N PRO A 670 -19.88 17.46 6.55
CA PRO A 670 -20.17 18.70 7.27
C PRO A 670 -19.77 18.63 8.76
N PRO A 671 -19.60 19.80 9.43
CA PRO A 671 -19.35 19.84 10.88
C PRO A 671 -20.43 19.08 11.67
N PRO A 672 -20.07 18.43 12.79
CA PRO A 672 -20.99 17.59 13.53
C PRO A 672 -21.92 18.47 14.38
N GLU A 673 -23.15 18.01 14.58
CA GLU A 673 -24.11 18.70 15.44
C GLU A 673 -23.75 18.59 16.93
N LEU A 674 -23.13 17.47 17.32
CA LEU A 674 -22.80 17.12 18.70
C LEU A 674 -21.32 16.83 18.86
N LEU A 675 -20.71 17.50 19.83
CA LEU A 675 -19.34 17.28 20.27
C LEU A 675 -19.33 16.69 21.67
N ILE A 676 -18.38 15.78 21.88
CA ILE A 676 -18.11 15.16 23.16
C ILE A 676 -16.82 15.78 23.71
N PHE A 677 -16.89 16.22 24.95
CA PHE A 677 -15.74 16.64 25.75
C PHE A 677 -15.55 15.64 26.89
N GLU A 678 -14.35 15.11 27.04
CA GLU A 678 -13.99 14.18 28.10
C GLU A 678 -12.59 14.50 28.64
N PRO A 679 -12.25 14.11 29.89
CA PRO A 679 -10.89 14.23 30.37
C PRO A 679 -9.93 13.48 29.44
N PHE A 680 -8.84 14.14 29.04
CA PHE A 680 -7.81 13.46 28.26
C PHE A 680 -7.07 12.46 29.15
N ILE A 681 -7.05 11.19 28.74
CA ILE A 681 -6.33 10.13 29.46
C ILE A 681 -4.89 10.09 28.99
N GLU A 682 -3.97 10.47 29.88
CA GLU A 682 -2.53 10.31 29.66
C GLU A 682 -2.18 8.82 29.74
N THR A 683 -1.87 8.22 28.60
CA THR A 683 -1.36 6.85 28.52
C THR A 683 0.12 6.83 28.82
N ASP A 684 0.60 5.80 29.51
CA ASP A 684 2.03 5.63 29.75
C ASP A 684 2.79 5.48 28.43
N GLU A 685 3.95 6.14 28.34
CA GLU A 685 4.88 5.90 27.24
C GLU A 685 5.45 4.49 27.36
N ILE A 686 5.25 3.71 26.30
CA ILE A 686 5.86 2.39 26.13
C ILE A 686 6.98 2.58 25.13
N ILE A 687 8.22 2.34 25.55
CA ILE A 687 9.38 2.48 24.68
C ILE A 687 9.90 1.08 24.35
N VAL A 688 9.93 0.77 23.05
CA VAL A 688 10.57 -0.42 22.51
C VAL A 688 11.89 0.03 21.88
N SER A 689 13.02 -0.37 22.47
CA SER A 689 14.35 0.00 21.97
C SER A 689 15.03 -1.17 21.25
N SER A 690 15.36 -0.97 19.97
CA SER A 690 16.06 -1.95 19.14
C SER A 690 17.59 -1.81 19.12
N ASN A 691 18.15 -0.80 19.80
CA ASN A 691 19.57 -0.47 19.76
C ASN A 691 20.27 -0.63 21.12
N VAL A 692 20.78 -1.83 21.42
CA VAL A 692 21.94 -1.96 22.31
C VAL A 692 22.93 -2.93 21.68
N LYS A 693 23.96 -2.38 21.02
CA LYS A 693 25.07 -3.11 20.41
C LYS A 693 25.99 -3.85 21.40
N ASN A 694 25.63 -4.06 22.67
CA ASN A 694 26.53 -4.71 23.63
C ASN A 694 25.91 -5.34 24.91
N GLU A 695 24.59 -5.55 25.00
CA GLU A 695 24.02 -6.39 26.07
C GLU A 695 22.87 -7.22 25.49
N THR A 696 22.78 -8.49 25.91
CA THR A 696 21.75 -9.43 25.47
C THR A 696 20.38 -9.01 26.01
N GLY A 697 19.63 -8.22 25.24
CA GLY A 697 18.20 -8.00 25.45
C GLY A 697 17.70 -6.70 24.82
N HIS A 698 16.62 -6.78 24.03
CA HIS A 698 15.84 -5.61 23.68
C HIS A 698 15.23 -5.00 24.95
N GLY A 699 15.51 -3.72 25.20
CA GLY A 699 15.01 -3.01 26.37
C GLY A 699 13.54 -2.63 26.18
N PHE A 700 12.63 -3.44 26.70
CA PHE A 700 11.26 -3.01 26.97
C PHE A 700 11.27 -2.13 28.22
N MET A 701 10.90 -0.85 28.09
CA MET A 701 10.82 0.07 29.21
C MET A 701 9.41 0.62 29.34
N TRP A 702 8.67 0.12 30.32
CA TRP A 702 7.43 0.71 30.81
C TRP A 702 7.65 1.19 32.24
N LYS A 703 7.51 2.51 32.44
CA LYS A 703 7.77 3.12 33.75
C LYS A 703 6.52 3.18 34.66
N GLY A 704 5.33 2.90 34.12
CA GLY A 704 4.08 2.75 34.89
C GLY A 704 3.60 4.00 35.63
N HIS A 705 3.89 5.21 35.13
CA HIS A 705 3.64 6.46 35.86
C HIS A 705 2.16 6.86 35.86
N SER A 706 1.47 6.75 34.72
CA SER A 706 0.05 7.09 34.58
C SER A 706 -0.88 5.91 34.85
N ARG A 707 -0.36 4.67 34.75
CA ARG A 707 -1.07 3.38 34.90
C ARG A 707 -2.15 3.09 33.85
N TRP A 708 -2.28 3.93 32.82
CA TRP A 708 -3.21 3.70 31.71
C TRP A 708 -2.44 3.30 30.46
N VAL A 709 -2.88 2.23 29.81
CA VAL A 709 -2.38 1.78 28.51
C VAL A 709 -3.55 1.62 27.55
N GLU A 710 -3.34 1.95 26.29
CA GLU A 710 -4.34 1.73 25.24
C GLU A 710 -4.30 0.26 24.82
N ILE A 711 -5.44 -0.42 24.93
CA ILE A 711 -5.59 -1.84 24.61
C ILE A 711 -6.73 -2.02 23.62
N THR A 712 -6.50 -2.81 22.59
CA THR A 712 -7.54 -3.27 21.66
C THR A 712 -7.82 -4.74 21.89
N VAL A 713 -9.09 -5.14 21.91
CA VAL A 713 -9.51 -6.54 22.07
C VAL A 713 -10.51 -6.90 20.97
N GLY A 714 -10.16 -7.88 20.14
CA GLY A 714 -11.10 -8.50 19.22
C GLY A 714 -12.08 -9.41 19.97
N VAL A 715 -13.33 -9.45 19.54
CA VAL A 715 -14.34 -10.38 20.08
C VAL A 715 -14.94 -11.21 18.96
N ILE A 716 -15.13 -12.50 19.21
CA ILE A 716 -15.73 -13.44 18.25
C ILE A 716 -16.71 -14.37 18.96
N GLY A 717 -17.80 -14.71 18.29
CA GLY A 717 -18.76 -15.67 18.84
C GLY A 717 -20.15 -15.50 18.26
N LYS A 718 -21.12 -16.12 18.94
CA LYS A 718 -22.54 -15.99 18.62
C LYS A 718 -23.16 -14.97 19.55
N ARG A 719 -24.27 -14.35 19.14
CA ARG A 719 -25.05 -13.46 20.02
C ARG A 719 -25.32 -14.16 21.35
N GLY A 720 -24.91 -13.52 22.46
CA GLY A 720 -25.04 -14.07 23.82
C GLY A 720 -23.92 -15.02 24.28
N SER A 721 -22.97 -15.36 23.40
CA SER A 721 -21.81 -16.21 23.68
C SER A 721 -20.60 -15.71 22.90
N MET A 722 -19.99 -14.63 23.39
CA MET A 722 -18.81 -14.00 22.80
C MET A 722 -17.57 -14.38 23.60
N HIS A 723 -16.45 -14.53 22.89
CA HIS A 723 -15.12 -14.76 23.47
C HIS A 723 -14.19 -13.64 23.05
N SER A 724 -13.44 -13.10 24.01
CA SER A 724 -12.35 -12.16 23.74
C SER A 724 -11.15 -12.90 23.18
N LEU A 725 -10.56 -12.36 22.13
CA LEU A 725 -9.22 -12.72 21.67
C LEU A 725 -8.17 -12.09 22.60
N SER A 726 -6.91 -12.50 22.44
CA SER A 726 -5.81 -11.89 23.17
C SER A 726 -5.77 -10.38 22.92
N PRO A 727 -5.62 -9.55 23.98
CA PRO A 727 -5.49 -8.10 23.82
C PRO A 727 -4.25 -7.74 23.01
N SER A 728 -4.27 -6.55 22.43
CA SER A 728 -3.14 -5.91 21.77
C SER A 728 -2.87 -4.57 22.44
N VAL A 729 -1.61 -4.28 22.75
CA VAL A 729 -1.19 -2.95 23.22
C VAL A 729 -0.59 -2.19 22.05
N THR A 730 -1.12 -1.00 21.78
CA THR A 730 -0.60 -0.12 20.74
C THR A 730 0.42 0.84 21.35
N VAL A 731 1.61 0.88 20.77
CA VAL A 731 2.69 1.79 21.15
C VAL A 731 2.66 2.97 20.19
N LYS A 732 2.47 4.17 20.75
CA LYS A 732 2.47 5.44 20.01
C LYS A 732 3.89 5.77 19.58
N GLU A 733 4.12 6.07 18.29
CA GLU A 733 5.45 6.48 17.81
C GLU A 733 5.69 7.96 18.11
N THR A 734 4.71 8.83 17.84
CA THR A 734 4.80 10.27 18.13
C THR A 734 3.43 10.88 18.46
N GLY A 735 3.41 11.88 19.36
CA GLY A 735 2.20 12.62 19.69
C GLY A 735 1.27 11.93 20.70
N ASP A 736 0.12 12.57 20.96
CA ASP A 736 -0.78 12.19 22.06
C ASP A 736 -1.94 11.27 21.59
N ILE A 737 -2.31 11.31 20.31
CA ILE A 737 -3.44 10.60 19.70
C ILE A 737 -2.92 9.84 18.48
N LEU A 738 -3.27 8.54 18.38
CA LEU A 738 -2.89 7.70 17.25
C LEU A 738 -3.55 8.14 15.95
N SER A 739 -2.76 8.26 14.88
CA SER A 739 -3.26 8.54 13.53
C SER A 739 -4.03 7.35 12.94
N LEU A 740 -4.75 7.56 11.83
CA LEU A 740 -5.40 6.44 11.11
C LEU A 740 -4.36 5.46 10.55
N GLU A 741 -3.22 5.98 10.09
CA GLU A 741 -2.11 5.20 9.58
C GLU A 741 -1.55 4.30 10.69
N GLU A 742 -1.17 4.86 11.85
CA GLU A 742 -0.64 4.09 12.99
C GLU A 742 -1.59 2.98 13.48
N LYS A 743 -2.90 3.16 13.32
CA LYS A 743 -3.92 2.16 13.70
C LYS A 743 -4.08 1.05 12.67
N PHE A 744 -4.07 1.38 11.37
CA PHE A 744 -4.59 0.47 10.33
C PHE A 744 -3.60 0.12 9.22
N GLN A 745 -2.57 0.92 8.99
CA GLN A 745 -1.62 0.68 7.90
C GLN A 745 -0.44 -0.18 8.37
N GLY A 746 -0.14 -1.24 7.61
CA GLY A 746 1.12 -1.97 7.75
C GLY A 746 2.30 -1.03 7.45
N GLY A 747 3.32 -1.08 8.27
CA GLY A 747 4.51 -0.22 8.22
C GLY A 747 4.44 0.98 9.16
N THR A 748 3.32 1.21 9.84
CA THR A 748 3.11 2.33 10.77
C THR A 748 2.55 1.86 12.11
N GLY A 749 3.10 2.39 13.21
CA GLY A 749 2.69 2.03 14.57
C GLY A 749 3.14 0.62 15.00
N ILE A 750 3.34 0.43 16.31
CA ILE A 750 3.78 -0.86 16.88
C ILE A 750 2.61 -1.46 17.67
N ASN A 751 2.21 -2.70 17.35
CA ASN A 751 1.10 -3.41 18.01
C ASN A 751 1.56 -4.73 18.64
N LEU A 752 1.72 -4.73 19.96
CA LEU A 752 2.22 -5.88 20.72
C LEU A 752 1.08 -6.86 21.03
N THR A 753 1.12 -8.05 20.43
CA THR A 753 0.10 -9.10 20.60
C THR A 753 0.76 -10.48 20.80
N PRO A 754 0.56 -11.14 21.97
CA PRO A 754 -0.09 -10.62 23.17
C PRO A 754 0.73 -9.46 23.80
N PRO A 755 0.18 -8.71 24.77
CA PRO A 755 0.94 -7.68 25.47
C PRO A 755 2.07 -8.31 26.29
N PRO A 756 3.16 -7.59 26.57
CA PRO A 756 4.23 -8.04 27.45
C PRO A 756 3.71 -8.47 28.84
N LEU A 757 4.32 -9.49 29.44
CA LEU A 757 3.98 -9.97 30.80
C LEU A 757 4.11 -8.91 31.89
N SER A 758 4.87 -7.85 31.67
CA SER A 758 4.98 -6.73 32.60
C SER A 758 3.75 -5.82 32.59
N ILE A 759 2.95 -5.86 31.52
CA ILE A 759 1.68 -5.10 31.38
C ILE A 759 0.48 -5.99 31.73
N MET A 760 0.54 -7.30 31.44
CA MET A 760 -0.46 -8.30 31.86
C MET A 760 -0.42 -8.55 33.36
#